data_AF-A0A1G7TB95-F1
#
_entry.id   AF-A0A1G7TB95-F1
#
_cell.length_a   1.000
_cell.length_b   1.000
_cell.length_c   1.000
_cell.angle_alpha   90.00
_cell.angle_beta   90.00
_cell.angle_gamma   90.00
#
_symmetry.space_group_name_H-M   'P 1'
#
loop_
_entity.id
_entity.type
_entity.pdbx_description
1 polymer ?
#
loop_
_entity_poly.entity_id
_entity_poly.type
_entity_poly.pdbx_seq_one_letter_code
_entity_poly.pdbx_strand_id
1 'polypeptide(L)'
;MKNLLLSFICLMLCTTLGVKAQVSVYNSTQLKSAFTEYGKIAEYQTAYDEASAEAATAKKNRDEQSRYIAKESYDSLLVKCRDVYKNYNSTTTPLFFATKKTVVLKDAVLDGDEGNFYDWYDANYATLESLSDEEVYALFAAVPGNEGFVESSSEEIHVYPLEPAKMKINGVEAKNTIVGNLSAYRNKYANSNFVFHYLGYDEYESGDSRYIDCYNDAAVYSNLAKFKNKISEIASSQEIVVQNAPLVIEYTENPLWTQYNLEYLTAAEKANNALTLLNSAKEYKDISIKGSFNTDAHISSYGGNIAGNGYTLTVSNANGALIGTSTASISGLCVSGAKIATTNNGNYKNCAVISGGITGYVGNTGVSYSSLPELAAAMSGVFGVDMTSSNVVLLPVTQNYKVYEYLYYAIDSKTVASKGYLNSRNGALVGIGKPTLGKNEFIILQSANTNTAITEDNVIEKTSDGYVCNSCRIVDGNEFFAPVGFVAKKMNYSRSFTANVWSSLVLPFSVSSSVLSKIGVTHVNVFSSFENKVATFASESSMEAYTPYIIKTSSTGVTFSNLVNVVVGKSSNNDSELRAIGGNGYFFGNLSTKQYAISQLSNNNAYRIFGFNSNNQMVRATGNSSFPTFRCYLKVKESEFASSSADSKIRVQFVDGFGKLIDEDAATAIDEVTSENFSVFGGNGEIIVNTEKASNVSVYTTGGKLVKVAEVVEGENSIAVAPGLYIVNNHKVIVR
;
A
#
# COMPACT_ATOMS: atom_id res chain seq x y z
N MET A 1 23.83 -41.08 -3.75
CA MET A 1 24.64 -39.83 -3.80
C MET A 1 24.22 -38.88 -4.92
N LYS A 2 24.14 -39.28 -6.20
CA LYS A 2 23.69 -38.37 -7.30
C LYS A 2 22.30 -37.73 -7.08
N ASN A 3 21.34 -38.46 -6.51
CA ASN A 3 20.01 -37.90 -6.20
C ASN A 3 19.99 -36.99 -4.95
N LEU A 4 20.98 -37.11 -4.07
CA LEU A 4 21.10 -36.22 -2.90
C LEU A 4 21.70 -34.87 -3.32
N LEU A 5 22.67 -34.89 -4.25
CA LEU A 5 23.28 -33.69 -4.83
C LEU A 5 22.28 -32.90 -5.70
N LEU A 6 21.45 -33.60 -6.49
CA LEU A 6 20.42 -32.95 -7.30
C LEU A 6 19.30 -32.34 -6.44
N SER A 7 18.91 -33.01 -5.35
CA SER A 7 17.97 -32.44 -4.37
C SER A 7 18.57 -31.26 -3.60
N PHE A 8 19.88 -31.26 -3.29
CA PHE A 8 20.55 -30.12 -2.64
C PHE A 8 20.66 -28.91 -3.58
N ILE A 9 20.94 -29.14 -4.87
CA ILE A 9 20.96 -28.09 -5.90
C ILE A 9 19.55 -27.54 -6.15
N CYS A 10 18.52 -28.39 -6.20
CA CYS A 10 17.12 -27.94 -6.28
C CYS A 10 16.65 -27.20 -5.00
N LEU A 11 17.13 -27.58 -3.80
CA LEU A 11 16.79 -26.87 -2.56
C LEU A 11 17.48 -25.49 -2.46
N MET A 12 18.70 -25.36 -3.00
CA MET A 12 19.38 -24.06 -3.11
C MET A 12 18.81 -23.16 -4.20
N LEU A 13 18.23 -23.73 -5.26
CA LEU A 13 17.55 -22.97 -6.32
C LEU A 13 16.08 -22.61 -6.00
N CYS A 14 15.42 -23.33 -5.08
CA CYS A 14 13.99 -23.10 -4.75
C CYS A 14 13.74 -22.26 -3.49
N THR A 15 14.75 -21.86 -2.71
CA THR A 15 14.55 -21.14 -1.42
C THR A 15 14.48 -19.61 -1.51
N THR A 16 14.56 -18.99 -2.69
CA THR A 16 14.33 -17.54 -2.85
C THR A 16 12.99 -17.27 -3.54
N LEU A 17 11.89 -17.61 -2.87
CA LEU A 17 10.65 -16.83 -3.02
C LEU A 17 10.94 -15.44 -2.43
N GLY A 18 11.63 -14.64 -3.23
CA GLY A 18 12.34 -13.43 -2.83
C GLY A 18 11.41 -12.33 -2.40
N VAL A 19 11.11 -12.28 -1.11
CA VAL A 19 10.86 -10.99 -0.47
C VAL A 19 12.16 -10.22 -0.62
N LYS A 20 12.20 -9.21 -1.52
CA LYS A 20 13.36 -8.35 -1.68
C LYS A 20 13.78 -7.84 -0.30
N ALA A 21 14.98 -8.21 0.14
CA ALA A 21 15.49 -7.76 1.42
C ALA A 21 15.62 -6.24 1.37
N GLN A 22 14.86 -5.55 2.23
CA GLN A 22 14.88 -4.09 2.32
C GLN A 22 15.65 -3.71 3.58
N VAL A 23 16.67 -2.87 3.43
CA VAL A 23 17.50 -2.40 4.55
C VAL A 23 16.70 -1.41 5.38
N SER A 24 16.46 -1.76 6.65
CA SER A 24 15.76 -0.88 7.59
C SER A 24 16.71 0.11 8.25
N VAL A 25 16.39 1.40 8.14
CA VAL A 25 17.22 2.51 8.62
C VAL A 25 16.47 3.30 9.68
N TYR A 26 17.06 3.42 10.87
CA TYR A 26 16.50 4.09 12.05
C TYR A 26 17.25 5.38 12.42
N ASN A 27 18.47 5.58 11.91
CA ASN A 27 19.32 6.73 12.25
C ASN A 27 20.28 7.12 11.11
N SER A 28 20.96 8.25 11.29
CA SER A 28 21.90 8.82 10.31
C SER A 28 23.07 7.88 9.98
N THR A 29 23.65 7.21 10.98
CA THR A 29 24.79 6.30 10.77
C THR A 29 24.42 5.15 9.85
N GLN A 30 23.26 4.53 10.07
CA GLN A 30 22.76 3.46 9.21
C GLN A 30 22.47 3.94 7.78
N LEU A 31 21.93 5.16 7.63
CA LEU A 31 21.70 5.74 6.31
C LEU A 31 23.01 5.98 5.55
N LYS A 32 24.03 6.53 6.24
CA LYS A 32 25.36 6.72 5.67
C LYS A 32 25.99 5.40 5.25
N SER A 33 25.96 4.39 6.11
CA SER A 33 26.45 3.05 5.76
C SER A 33 25.73 2.48 4.55
N ALA A 34 24.40 2.62 4.48
CA ALA A 34 23.62 2.17 3.33
C ALA A 34 24.02 2.89 2.02
N PHE A 35 24.21 4.20 2.08
CA PHE A 35 24.66 4.98 0.92
C PHE A 35 26.10 4.64 0.50
N THR A 36 27.01 4.45 1.47
CA THR A 36 28.39 4.03 1.20
C THR A 36 28.43 2.66 0.54
N GLU A 37 27.71 1.66 1.08
CA GLU A 37 27.69 0.32 0.51
C GLU A 37 27.00 0.28 -0.87
N TYR A 38 25.92 1.04 -1.07
CA TYR A 38 25.32 1.18 -2.40
C TYR A 38 26.30 1.79 -3.41
N GLY A 39 27.11 2.78 -3.00
CA GLY A 39 28.10 3.43 -3.84
C GLY A 39 29.18 2.47 -4.38
N LYS A 40 29.42 1.35 -3.70
CA LYS A 40 30.41 0.33 -4.09
C LYS A 40 29.88 -0.70 -5.10
N ILE A 41 28.59 -0.67 -5.46
CA ILE A 41 28.02 -1.68 -6.39
C ILE A 41 28.79 -1.72 -7.72
N ALA A 42 29.17 -0.57 -8.29
CA ALA A 42 29.91 -0.53 -9.54
C ALA A 42 31.34 -1.10 -9.41
N GLU A 43 32.00 -0.82 -8.29
CA GLU A 43 33.32 -1.36 -7.95
C GLU A 43 33.24 -2.90 -7.79
N TYR A 44 32.29 -3.39 -7.00
CA TYR A 44 32.08 -4.83 -6.79
C TYR A 44 31.64 -5.57 -8.05
N GLN A 45 30.86 -4.92 -8.93
CA GLN A 45 30.51 -5.48 -10.22
C GLN A 45 31.76 -5.62 -11.11
N THR A 46 32.60 -4.58 -11.16
CA THR A 46 33.86 -4.62 -11.92
C THR A 46 34.80 -5.71 -11.40
N ALA A 47 34.99 -5.78 -10.08
CA ALA A 47 35.81 -6.82 -9.45
C ALA A 47 35.28 -8.24 -9.70
N TYR A 48 33.95 -8.42 -9.72
CA TYR A 48 33.33 -9.70 -10.07
C TYR A 48 33.55 -10.05 -11.54
N ASP A 49 33.38 -9.10 -12.46
CA ASP A 49 33.53 -9.32 -13.89
C ASP A 49 35.00 -9.65 -14.25
N GLU A 50 35.95 -8.93 -13.66
CA GLU A 50 37.39 -9.19 -13.78
C GLU A 50 37.78 -10.57 -13.24
N ALA A 51 37.38 -10.90 -12.00
CA ALA A 51 37.68 -12.19 -11.39
C ALA A 51 37.00 -13.36 -12.13
N SER A 52 35.80 -13.14 -12.67
CA SER A 52 35.09 -14.13 -13.49
C SER A 52 35.79 -14.36 -14.83
N ALA A 53 36.34 -13.31 -15.45
CA ALA A 53 37.15 -13.42 -16.67
C ALA A 53 38.49 -14.14 -16.41
N GLU A 54 39.15 -13.85 -15.28
CA GLU A 54 40.35 -14.56 -14.81
C GLU A 54 40.04 -16.06 -14.63
N ALA A 55 38.95 -16.39 -13.93
CA ALA A 55 38.52 -17.76 -13.71
C ALA A 55 38.16 -18.48 -15.02
N ALA A 56 37.51 -17.81 -15.97
CA ALA A 56 37.19 -18.38 -17.28
C ALA A 56 38.45 -18.70 -18.08
N THR A 57 39.46 -17.83 -18.04
CA THR A 57 40.75 -18.01 -18.71
C THR A 57 41.53 -19.17 -18.10
N ALA A 58 41.67 -19.20 -16.76
CA ALA A 58 42.34 -20.29 -16.06
C ALA A 58 41.65 -21.64 -16.27
N LYS A 59 40.31 -21.65 -16.32
CA LYS A 59 39.53 -22.85 -16.65
C LYS A 59 39.85 -23.35 -18.06
N LYS A 60 39.90 -22.46 -19.05
CA LYS A 60 40.24 -22.81 -20.43
C LYS A 60 41.63 -23.45 -20.50
N ASN A 61 42.65 -22.81 -19.90
CA ASN A 61 44.01 -23.34 -19.88
C ASN A 61 44.07 -24.72 -19.21
N ARG A 62 43.36 -24.90 -18.08
CA ARG A 62 43.25 -26.21 -17.41
C ARG A 62 42.60 -27.27 -18.31
N ASP A 63 41.50 -26.92 -18.98
CA ASP A 63 40.72 -27.85 -19.80
C ASP A 63 41.46 -28.25 -21.10
N GLU A 64 42.43 -27.43 -21.54
CA GLU A 64 43.36 -27.75 -22.64
C GLU A 64 44.49 -28.71 -22.23
N GLN A 65 44.76 -28.84 -20.92
CA GLN A 65 45.76 -29.78 -20.41
C GLN A 65 45.15 -31.16 -20.10
N SER A 66 45.87 -32.23 -20.46
CA SER A 66 45.52 -33.57 -19.99
C SER A 66 45.80 -33.69 -18.50
N ARG A 67 44.85 -34.22 -17.72
CA ARG A 67 44.99 -34.35 -16.26
C ARG A 67 46.14 -35.28 -15.84
N TYR A 68 46.39 -36.31 -16.62
CA TYR A 68 47.46 -37.29 -16.37
C TYR A 68 48.40 -37.35 -17.56
N ILE A 69 49.69 -37.47 -17.29
CA ILE A 69 50.71 -37.82 -18.26
C ILE A 69 51.18 -39.26 -17.98
N ALA A 70 51.39 -40.03 -19.04
CA ALA A 70 51.91 -41.39 -18.93
C ALA A 70 53.44 -41.35 -19.04
N LYS A 71 54.13 -41.85 -18.01
CA LYS A 71 55.57 -42.12 -18.06
C LYS A 71 55.78 -43.59 -18.41
N GLU A 72 56.30 -43.84 -19.60
CA GLU A 72 56.70 -45.18 -20.03
C GLU A 72 58.17 -45.41 -19.70
N SER A 73 58.45 -46.32 -18.77
CA SER A 73 59.81 -46.78 -18.50
C SER A 73 60.06 -48.06 -19.31
N TYR A 74 60.93 -47.97 -20.32
CA TYR A 74 61.33 -49.12 -21.13
C TYR A 74 62.37 -49.95 -20.38
N ASP A 75 62.10 -51.25 -20.19
CA ASP A 75 63.10 -52.17 -19.64
C ASP A 75 64.26 -52.37 -20.63
N SER A 76 65.45 -52.70 -20.12
CA SER A 76 66.73 -52.82 -20.85
C SER A 76 66.68 -53.74 -22.09
N LEU A 77 65.66 -54.60 -22.19
CA LEU A 77 65.43 -55.49 -23.33
C LEU A 77 64.99 -54.72 -24.60
N LEU A 78 64.21 -53.64 -24.46
CA LEU A 78 63.75 -52.82 -25.60
C LEU A 78 64.87 -51.92 -26.12
N VAL A 79 65.73 -51.42 -25.21
CA VAL A 79 66.99 -50.75 -25.55
C VAL A 79 67.92 -51.71 -26.32
N LYS A 80 68.06 -52.97 -25.88
CA LYS A 80 68.84 -53.99 -26.61
C LYS A 80 68.25 -54.35 -27.98
N CYS A 81 66.93 -54.43 -28.12
CA CYS A 81 66.29 -54.66 -29.43
C CYS A 81 66.52 -53.49 -30.40
N ARG A 82 66.53 -52.25 -29.90
CA ARG A 82 66.89 -51.04 -30.65
C ARG A 82 68.36 -51.08 -31.11
N ASP A 83 69.26 -51.52 -30.23
CA ASP A 83 70.70 -51.62 -30.54
C ASP A 83 70.99 -52.73 -31.56
N VAL A 84 70.25 -53.85 -31.53
CA VAL A 84 70.30 -54.90 -32.56
C VAL A 84 69.79 -54.37 -33.91
N TYR A 85 68.75 -53.55 -33.94
CA TYR A 85 68.24 -52.92 -35.17
C TYR A 85 69.26 -51.92 -35.76
N LYS A 86 69.89 -51.10 -34.92
CA LYS A 86 70.97 -50.18 -35.32
C LYS A 86 72.15 -50.91 -35.98
N ASN A 87 72.51 -52.10 -35.48
CA ASN A 87 73.61 -52.89 -36.04
C ASN A 87 73.28 -53.61 -37.37
N TYR A 88 72.00 -53.75 -37.74
CA TYR A 88 71.60 -54.49 -38.94
C TYR A 88 71.41 -53.62 -40.18
N ASN A 89 71.33 -52.30 -40.03
CA ASN A 89 71.07 -51.36 -41.13
C ASN A 89 72.29 -50.48 -41.43
N SER A 90 73.39 -51.11 -41.86
CA SER A 90 74.65 -50.42 -42.19
C SER A 90 74.84 -50.11 -43.67
N THR A 91 73.83 -50.29 -44.54
CA THR A 91 73.97 -49.88 -45.94
C THR A 91 72.74 -49.16 -46.50
N THR A 92 73.01 -47.89 -46.85
CA THR A 92 72.30 -46.98 -47.75
C THR A 92 70.93 -46.42 -47.31
N THR A 93 70.93 -45.10 -47.10
CA THR A 93 69.85 -44.15 -46.77
C THR A 93 69.50 -44.02 -45.28
N PRO A 94 69.82 -42.88 -44.62
CA PRO A 94 69.51 -42.69 -43.21
C PRO A 94 68.00 -42.51 -43.04
N LEU A 95 67.35 -43.51 -42.44
CA LEU A 95 66.11 -43.29 -41.72
C LEU A 95 66.48 -42.50 -40.45
N PHE A 96 66.17 -41.21 -40.44
CA PHE A 96 66.21 -40.38 -39.24
C PHE A 96 65.26 -40.97 -38.20
N PHE A 97 65.74 -41.85 -37.34
CA PHE A 97 65.34 -41.74 -35.94
C PHE A 97 66.07 -40.51 -35.43
N ALA A 98 65.39 -39.38 -35.41
CA ALA A 98 65.87 -38.23 -34.67
C ALA A 98 65.94 -38.63 -33.19
N THR A 99 67.05 -39.23 -32.77
CA THR A 99 67.56 -39.00 -31.42
C THR A 99 67.98 -37.55 -31.39
N LYS A 100 66.99 -36.66 -31.23
CA LYS A 100 67.24 -35.30 -30.81
C LYS A 100 67.64 -35.43 -29.35
N LYS A 101 68.94 -35.57 -29.10
CA LYS A 101 69.49 -35.31 -27.77
C LYS A 101 69.36 -33.80 -27.59
N THR A 102 68.14 -33.38 -27.25
CA THR A 102 67.83 -31.97 -27.04
C THR A 102 68.44 -31.65 -25.69
N VAL A 103 69.54 -30.91 -25.68
CA VAL A 103 69.89 -30.14 -24.49
C VAL A 103 68.79 -29.09 -24.40
N VAL A 104 67.76 -29.37 -23.61
CA VAL A 104 66.67 -28.44 -23.37
C VAL A 104 67.21 -27.42 -22.38
N LEU A 105 67.40 -26.17 -22.84
CA LEU A 105 67.44 -25.04 -21.92
C LEU A 105 66.16 -25.12 -21.08
N LYS A 106 66.26 -25.05 -19.75
CA LYS A 106 65.09 -25.24 -18.86
C LYS A 106 63.84 -24.55 -19.45
N ASP A 107 62.78 -25.31 -19.71
CA ASP A 107 61.47 -24.82 -20.20
C ASP A 107 60.71 -23.93 -19.18
N ALA A 108 61.43 -23.27 -18.27
CA ALA A 108 60.90 -22.30 -17.33
C ALA A 108 61.65 -20.97 -17.50
N VAL A 109 61.47 -20.33 -18.66
CA VAL A 109 62.06 -19.01 -18.91
C VAL A 109 61.03 -18.14 -19.63
N LEU A 110 60.64 -17.05 -18.96
CA LEU A 110 59.80 -15.99 -19.51
C LEU A 110 60.44 -15.41 -20.78
N ASP A 111 59.64 -14.90 -21.73
CA ASP A 111 60.00 -14.30 -23.05
C ASP A 111 61.20 -13.29 -23.10
N GLY A 112 61.88 -12.99 -21.99
CA GLY A 112 62.99 -12.03 -21.92
C GLY A 112 64.42 -12.61 -21.97
N ASP A 113 64.64 -13.91 -21.75
CA ASP A 113 65.99 -14.47 -21.50
C ASP A 113 66.52 -15.38 -22.64
N GLU A 114 65.71 -15.74 -23.65
CA GLU A 114 66.23 -16.34 -24.90
C GLU A 114 67.24 -15.42 -25.59
N GLY A 115 67.05 -14.09 -25.44
CA GLY A 115 67.98 -13.08 -25.95
C GLY A 115 69.39 -13.25 -25.43
N ASN A 116 69.59 -13.64 -24.16
CA ASN A 116 70.93 -13.79 -23.58
C ASN A 116 71.71 -14.97 -24.16
N PHE A 117 71.02 -16.05 -24.57
CA PHE A 117 71.67 -17.18 -25.25
C PHE A 117 72.01 -16.82 -26.69
N TYR A 118 71.07 -16.24 -27.45
CA TYR A 118 71.32 -15.87 -28.84
C TYR A 118 72.34 -14.73 -28.97
N ASP A 119 72.33 -13.73 -28.08
CA ASP A 119 73.31 -12.65 -28.05
C ASP A 119 74.72 -13.20 -27.73
N TRP A 120 74.83 -14.16 -26.81
CA TRP A 120 76.10 -14.84 -26.54
C TRP A 120 76.54 -15.73 -27.70
N TYR A 121 75.62 -16.48 -28.32
CA TYR A 121 75.90 -17.36 -29.45
C TYR A 121 76.38 -16.55 -30.66
N ASP A 122 75.70 -15.45 -30.99
CA ASP A 122 76.07 -14.55 -32.08
C ASP A 122 77.41 -13.84 -31.82
N ALA A 123 77.66 -13.39 -30.58
CA ALA A 123 78.93 -12.77 -30.20
C ALA A 123 80.13 -13.73 -30.27
N ASN A 124 79.90 -15.05 -30.21
CA ASN A 124 80.94 -16.07 -30.24
C ASN A 124 80.86 -16.97 -31.49
N TYR A 125 79.99 -16.64 -32.45
CA TYR A 125 79.63 -17.50 -33.59
C TYR A 125 80.83 -18.05 -34.36
N ALA A 126 81.80 -17.18 -34.67
CA ALA A 126 83.01 -17.55 -35.42
C ALA A 126 83.90 -18.59 -34.71
N THR A 127 83.80 -18.70 -33.38
CA THR A 127 84.49 -19.71 -32.57
C THR A 127 83.63 -20.94 -32.28
N LEU A 128 82.32 -20.83 -32.42
CA LEU A 128 81.36 -21.90 -32.13
C LEU A 128 81.02 -22.76 -33.36
N GLU A 129 81.22 -22.25 -34.58
CA GLU A 129 80.82 -22.91 -35.84
C GLU A 129 81.49 -24.28 -36.06
N SER A 130 82.65 -24.53 -35.44
CA SER A 130 83.35 -25.82 -35.50
C SER A 130 83.09 -26.75 -34.32
N LEU A 131 82.26 -26.33 -33.35
CA LEU A 131 81.95 -27.10 -32.14
C LEU A 131 80.62 -27.83 -32.28
N SER A 132 80.50 -28.98 -31.62
CA SER A 132 79.21 -29.66 -31.50
C SER A 132 78.27 -28.88 -30.57
N ASP A 133 76.96 -29.00 -30.78
CA ASP A 133 75.95 -28.36 -29.93
C ASP A 133 76.22 -28.61 -28.43
N GLU A 134 76.66 -29.82 -28.08
CA GLU A 134 76.98 -30.21 -26.69
C GLU A 134 78.17 -29.42 -26.12
N GLU A 135 79.17 -29.12 -26.94
CA GLU A 135 80.32 -28.27 -26.58
C GLU A 135 79.93 -26.79 -26.52
N VAL A 136 79.03 -26.34 -27.41
CA VAL A 136 78.47 -24.98 -27.36
C VAL A 136 77.69 -24.75 -26.07
N TYR A 137 76.83 -25.68 -25.68
CA TYR A 137 76.07 -25.58 -24.43
C TYR A 137 76.96 -25.71 -23.19
N ALA A 138 78.00 -26.53 -23.22
CA ALA A 138 78.99 -26.61 -22.14
C ALA A 138 79.77 -25.31 -21.98
N LEU A 139 80.12 -24.64 -23.09
CA LEU A 139 80.75 -23.32 -23.08
C LEU A 139 79.79 -22.24 -22.57
N PHE A 140 78.51 -22.28 -22.95
CA PHE A 140 77.50 -21.35 -22.45
C PHE A 140 77.28 -21.50 -20.94
N ALA A 141 77.17 -22.75 -20.45
CA ALA A 141 77.01 -23.06 -19.03
C ALA A 141 78.25 -22.70 -18.19
N ALA A 142 79.44 -22.66 -18.80
CA ALA A 142 80.69 -22.27 -18.15
C ALA A 142 80.85 -20.75 -17.99
N VAL A 143 80.00 -19.92 -18.61
CA VAL A 143 79.98 -18.48 -18.38
C VAL A 143 79.40 -18.19 -16.98
N PRO A 144 80.12 -17.48 -16.09
CA PRO A 144 79.64 -17.19 -14.75
C PRO A 144 78.26 -16.51 -14.75
N GLY A 145 77.30 -17.07 -14.02
CA GLY A 145 75.90 -16.61 -14.00
C GLY A 145 74.96 -17.39 -14.91
N ASN A 146 75.47 -18.24 -15.81
CA ASN A 146 74.66 -19.07 -16.69
C ASN A 146 74.46 -20.51 -16.16
N GLU A 147 74.95 -20.82 -14.96
CA GLU A 147 74.98 -22.20 -14.45
C GLU A 147 73.57 -22.80 -14.24
N GLY A 148 72.53 -21.96 -14.15
CA GLY A 148 71.14 -22.37 -13.93
C GLY A 148 70.35 -22.76 -15.18
N PHE A 149 70.87 -22.46 -16.39
CA PHE A 149 70.13 -22.56 -17.66
C PHE A 149 70.30 -23.90 -18.40
N VAL A 150 71.29 -24.72 -18.02
CA VAL A 150 71.59 -25.98 -18.70
C VAL A 150 71.50 -27.14 -17.71
N GLU A 151 70.55 -28.06 -17.90
CA GLU A 151 70.45 -29.28 -17.10
C GLU A 151 70.70 -30.50 -18.00
N SER A 152 71.78 -31.24 -17.75
CA SER A 152 72.04 -32.48 -18.48
C SER A 152 71.24 -33.63 -17.86
N SER A 153 70.09 -33.96 -18.43
CA SER A 153 69.42 -35.24 -18.14
C SER A 153 69.75 -36.26 -19.24
N SER A 154 70.14 -37.46 -18.84
CA SER A 154 70.45 -38.58 -19.75
C SER A 154 69.33 -39.63 -19.81
N GLU A 155 68.11 -39.26 -19.41
CA GLU A 155 66.92 -40.11 -19.56
C GLU A 155 66.07 -39.63 -20.74
N GLU A 156 65.93 -40.47 -21.77
CA GLU A 156 64.94 -40.28 -22.84
C GLU A 156 63.53 -40.48 -22.24
N ILE A 157 62.83 -39.37 -21.95
CA ILE A 157 61.41 -39.39 -21.56
C ILE A 157 60.58 -39.06 -22.80
N HIS A 158 59.81 -40.04 -23.30
CA HIS A 158 58.77 -39.79 -24.30
C HIS A 158 57.45 -39.48 -23.59
N VAL A 159 56.97 -38.23 -23.68
CA VAL A 159 55.67 -37.81 -23.16
C VAL A 159 54.65 -37.83 -24.30
N TYR A 160 53.60 -38.64 -24.19
CA TYR A 160 52.50 -38.66 -25.15
C TYR A 160 51.24 -38.02 -24.54
N PRO A 161 50.62 -37.00 -25.16
CA PRO A 161 49.31 -36.54 -24.75
C PRO A 161 48.27 -37.63 -25.09
N LEU A 162 47.53 -38.11 -24.09
CA LEU A 162 46.42 -39.04 -24.31
C LEU A 162 45.13 -38.24 -24.53
N GLU A 163 44.53 -38.35 -25.72
CA GLU A 163 43.22 -37.76 -25.99
C GLU A 163 42.15 -38.30 -24.99
N PRO A 164 41.36 -37.43 -24.32
CA PRO A 164 40.44 -37.85 -23.26
C PRO A 164 39.25 -38.73 -23.69
N ALA A 165 39.04 -38.98 -24.98
CA ALA A 165 37.71 -39.32 -25.47
C ALA A 165 37.26 -40.79 -25.31
N LYS A 166 38.07 -41.76 -24.84
CA LYS A 166 37.67 -43.19 -24.86
C LYS A 166 38.04 -44.09 -23.67
N MET A 167 38.32 -43.58 -22.47
CA MET A 167 38.50 -44.44 -21.29
C MET A 167 37.32 -44.32 -20.30
N LYS A 168 36.37 -45.27 -20.38
CA LYS A 168 35.49 -45.58 -19.24
C LYS A 168 36.18 -46.67 -18.40
N ILE A 169 36.66 -46.29 -17.22
CA ILE A 169 37.15 -47.24 -16.22
C ILE A 169 36.05 -47.40 -15.17
N ASN A 170 35.49 -48.60 -15.08
CA ASN A 170 34.49 -48.96 -14.07
C ASN A 170 35.16 -48.91 -12.68
N GLY A 171 34.57 -48.12 -11.79
CA GLY A 171 35.19 -47.65 -10.57
C GLY A 171 35.75 -48.74 -9.67
N VAL A 172 37.06 -48.66 -9.45
CA VAL A 172 37.77 -49.05 -8.22
C VAL A 172 38.99 -48.12 -8.14
N GLU A 173 39.16 -47.42 -7.01
CA GLU A 173 40.44 -46.79 -6.66
C GLU A 173 41.49 -47.90 -6.50
N ALA A 174 42.40 -47.99 -7.45
CA ALA A 174 43.57 -48.87 -7.36
C ALA A 174 44.81 -48.05 -7.68
N LYS A 175 45.87 -48.24 -6.88
CA LYS A 175 47.24 -47.86 -7.21
C LYS A 175 47.50 -48.27 -8.67
N ASN A 176 47.78 -47.29 -9.53
CA ASN A 176 47.97 -47.50 -10.96
C ASN A 176 49.27 -48.26 -11.22
N THR A 177 49.17 -49.58 -11.28
CA THR A 177 50.08 -50.41 -12.04
C THR A 177 49.21 -51.24 -12.98
N ILE A 178 49.03 -50.79 -14.22
CA ILE A 178 48.37 -51.61 -15.23
C ILE A 178 49.36 -52.70 -15.63
N VAL A 179 49.25 -53.89 -15.01
CA VAL A 179 49.95 -55.09 -15.46
C VAL A 179 49.18 -55.66 -16.65
N GLY A 180 49.45 -55.11 -17.83
CA GLY A 180 48.99 -55.67 -19.10
C GLY A 180 49.88 -56.83 -19.53
N ASN A 181 49.31 -58.02 -19.72
CA ASN A 181 50.05 -59.20 -20.17
C ASN A 181 50.52 -58.99 -21.63
N LEU A 182 51.84 -58.89 -21.85
CA LEU A 182 52.47 -58.53 -23.13
C LEU A 182 52.07 -59.48 -24.30
N SER A 183 51.60 -60.68 -23.97
CA SER A 183 51.13 -61.70 -24.93
C SER A 183 49.87 -61.29 -25.70
N ALA A 184 48.95 -60.55 -25.10
CA ALA A 184 47.76 -60.02 -25.78
C ALA A 184 48.10 -58.85 -26.72
N TYR A 185 49.11 -58.05 -26.34
CA TYR A 185 49.62 -56.96 -27.17
C TYR A 185 50.38 -57.51 -28.39
N ARG A 186 51.29 -58.49 -28.19
CA ARG A 186 52.04 -59.12 -29.30
C ARG A 186 51.15 -59.82 -30.32
N ASN A 187 50.09 -60.53 -29.93
CA ASN A 187 49.20 -61.20 -30.89
C ASN A 187 48.33 -60.24 -31.72
N LYS A 188 48.03 -59.04 -31.20
CA LYS A 188 47.31 -58.01 -31.97
C LYS A 188 48.21 -57.31 -33.01
N TYR A 189 49.51 -57.19 -32.72
CA TYR A 189 50.52 -56.55 -33.58
C TYR A 189 51.31 -57.50 -34.48
N ALA A 190 51.39 -58.80 -34.16
CA ALA A 190 52.05 -59.79 -35.02
C ALA A 190 51.22 -60.21 -36.24
N ASN A 191 49.88 -60.02 -36.19
CA ASN A 191 48.95 -60.40 -37.25
C ASN A 191 48.30 -59.20 -37.97
N SER A 192 48.66 -57.97 -37.62
CA SER A 192 48.23 -56.79 -38.38
C SER A 192 49.34 -56.38 -39.35
N ASN A 193 49.00 -56.37 -40.64
CA ASN A 193 49.80 -55.78 -41.71
C ASN A 193 50.02 -54.29 -41.42
N PHE A 194 51.01 -53.95 -40.59
CA PHE A 194 51.57 -52.62 -40.59
C PHE A 194 52.52 -52.53 -41.79
N VAL A 195 51.93 -52.14 -42.92
CA VAL A 195 52.66 -51.45 -43.98
C VAL A 195 53.24 -50.20 -43.33
N PHE A 196 54.56 -50.13 -43.21
CA PHE A 196 55.22 -48.85 -42.96
C PHE A 196 54.92 -47.97 -44.18
N HIS A 197 53.89 -47.14 -44.09
CA HIS A 197 53.73 -46.03 -45.00
C HIS A 197 54.89 -45.07 -44.75
N TYR A 198 55.90 -45.13 -45.62
CA TYR A 198 56.88 -44.07 -45.77
C TYR A 198 56.14 -42.88 -46.41
N LEU A 199 55.46 -42.07 -45.61
CA LEU A 199 54.98 -40.77 -46.04
C LEU A 199 56.18 -39.82 -46.00
N GLY A 200 56.94 -39.78 -47.10
CA GLY A 200 57.72 -38.59 -47.42
C GLY A 200 56.72 -37.46 -47.67
N TYR A 201 56.71 -36.48 -46.78
CA TYR A 201 55.94 -35.26 -46.94
C TYR A 201 56.78 -34.28 -47.76
N ASP A 202 56.38 -34.02 -49.00
CA ASP A 202 56.61 -32.72 -49.62
C ASP A 202 55.26 -31.98 -49.57
N GLU A 203 55.16 -30.98 -48.71
CA GLU A 203 54.00 -30.10 -48.68
C GLU A 203 54.09 -29.13 -49.85
N TYR A 204 53.10 -29.17 -50.74
CA TYR A 204 52.76 -28.02 -51.57
C TYR A 204 51.43 -27.47 -51.08
N GLU A 205 51.44 -26.22 -50.60
CA GLU A 205 50.25 -25.47 -50.29
C GLU A 205 49.52 -25.08 -51.58
N SER A 206 48.33 -25.65 -51.79
CA SER A 206 47.22 -24.90 -52.40
C SER A 206 45.87 -25.53 -52.03
N GLY A 207 45.00 -24.71 -51.44
CA GLY A 207 43.53 -24.82 -51.30
C GLY A 207 42.84 -26.20 -51.38
N ASP A 208 42.19 -26.58 -50.26
CA ASP A 208 40.97 -27.38 -50.16
C ASP A 208 40.84 -28.63 -51.06
N SER A 209 41.63 -29.68 -50.78
CA SER A 209 41.26 -31.12 -50.76
C SER A 209 42.53 -32.01 -50.82
N ARG A 210 42.65 -33.03 -49.96
CA ARG A 210 43.77 -34.00 -49.99
C ARG A 210 43.33 -35.34 -50.63
N TYR A 211 44.05 -35.80 -51.64
CA TYR A 211 44.01 -37.18 -52.16
C TYR A 211 45.39 -37.83 -52.00
N ILE A 212 45.41 -39.13 -51.70
CA ILE A 212 46.62 -39.95 -51.52
C ILE A 212 46.53 -41.14 -52.50
N ASP A 213 47.54 -41.30 -53.35
CA ASP A 213 47.79 -42.52 -54.13
C ASP A 213 49.11 -43.16 -53.68
N CYS A 214 49.16 -44.48 -53.54
CA CYS A 214 50.33 -45.23 -53.07
C CYS A 214 50.85 -46.23 -54.12
N TYR A 215 52.17 -46.21 -54.36
CA TYR A 215 52.90 -47.19 -55.17
C TYR A 215 53.50 -48.32 -54.31
N ASN A 216 53.42 -49.56 -54.80
CA ASN A 216 53.99 -50.76 -54.17
C ASN A 216 55.39 -51.06 -54.74
N ASP A 217 56.43 -51.09 -53.90
CA ASP A 217 57.78 -51.52 -54.27
C ASP A 217 58.15 -52.87 -53.61
N ALA A 218 58.53 -53.85 -54.44
CA ALA A 218 58.82 -55.23 -54.06
C ALA A 218 60.11 -55.39 -53.23
N ALA A 219 61.00 -54.40 -53.20
CA ALA A 219 62.26 -54.46 -52.45
C ALA A 219 62.07 -54.52 -50.92
N VAL A 220 61.00 -53.93 -50.39
CA VAL A 220 60.72 -53.84 -48.95
C VAL A 220 60.37 -55.21 -48.34
N TYR A 221 59.69 -56.08 -49.11
CA TYR A 221 59.26 -57.40 -48.62
C TYR A 221 60.41 -58.40 -48.42
N SER A 222 61.50 -58.28 -49.20
CA SER A 222 62.69 -59.14 -49.08
C SER A 222 63.48 -58.87 -47.80
N ASN A 223 63.61 -57.59 -47.40
CA ASN A 223 64.32 -57.21 -46.18
C ASN A 223 63.51 -57.53 -44.91
N LEU A 224 62.18 -57.46 -44.98
CA LEU A 224 61.29 -57.84 -43.88
C LEU A 224 61.38 -59.35 -43.56
N ALA A 225 61.51 -60.20 -44.56
CA ALA A 225 61.68 -61.64 -44.37
C ALA A 225 63.03 -61.99 -43.69
N LYS A 226 64.11 -61.31 -44.08
CA LYS A 226 65.44 -61.49 -43.47
C LYS A 226 65.49 -60.99 -42.02
N PHE A 227 64.84 -59.87 -41.72
CA PHE A 227 64.72 -59.35 -40.36
C PHE A 227 63.91 -60.29 -39.45
N LYS A 228 62.79 -60.83 -39.95
CA LYS A 228 61.98 -61.82 -39.22
C LYS A 228 62.78 -63.08 -38.88
N ASN A 229 63.58 -63.59 -39.81
CA ASN A 229 64.42 -64.77 -39.56
C ASN A 229 65.51 -64.50 -38.50
N LYS A 230 66.08 -63.28 -38.46
CA LYS A 230 67.10 -62.94 -37.45
C LYS A 230 66.53 -62.71 -36.06
N ILE A 231 65.33 -62.14 -35.95
CA ILE A 231 64.59 -62.06 -34.68
C ILE A 231 64.22 -63.46 -34.18
N SER A 232 63.80 -64.36 -35.07
CA SER A 232 63.56 -65.76 -34.71
C SER A 232 64.82 -66.47 -34.22
N GLU A 233 65.98 -66.26 -34.85
CA GLU A 233 67.26 -66.81 -34.39
C GLU A 233 67.62 -66.34 -32.97
N ILE A 234 67.53 -65.03 -32.69
CA ILE A 234 67.83 -64.44 -31.38
C ILE A 234 66.86 -64.96 -30.31
N ALA A 235 65.58 -65.10 -30.65
CA ALA A 235 64.57 -65.65 -29.75
C ALA A 235 64.77 -67.15 -29.44
N SER A 236 65.45 -67.90 -30.33
CA SER A 236 65.75 -69.32 -30.14
C SER A 236 67.13 -69.61 -29.53
N SER A 237 68.09 -68.68 -29.58
CA SER A 237 69.47 -68.89 -29.11
C SER A 237 69.71 -68.51 -27.65
N GLN A 238 68.72 -67.91 -26.97
CA GLN A 238 68.78 -67.70 -25.53
C GLN A 238 67.56 -68.37 -24.92
N GLU A 239 67.79 -69.29 -23.98
CA GLU A 239 66.79 -69.83 -23.07
C GLU A 239 66.38 -68.71 -22.09
N ILE A 240 65.84 -67.61 -22.62
CA ILE A 240 65.23 -66.57 -21.81
C ILE A 240 63.86 -67.12 -21.46
N VAL A 241 63.76 -67.61 -20.22
CA VAL A 241 62.54 -67.45 -19.45
C VAL A 241 62.21 -65.97 -19.49
N VAL A 242 61.40 -65.55 -20.47
CA VAL A 242 60.83 -64.20 -20.51
C VAL A 242 59.83 -64.21 -19.36
N GLN A 243 60.33 -63.97 -18.15
CA GLN A 243 59.45 -63.49 -17.10
C GLN A 243 58.80 -62.24 -17.68
N ASN A 244 57.47 -62.26 -17.72
CA ASN A 244 56.64 -61.13 -18.11
C ASN A 244 56.97 -59.94 -17.21
N ALA A 245 58.05 -59.20 -17.49
CA ALA A 245 58.26 -57.89 -16.91
C ALA A 245 57.14 -57.01 -17.48
N PRO A 246 56.18 -56.60 -16.65
CA PRO A 246 55.07 -55.80 -17.13
C PRO A 246 55.62 -54.47 -17.66
N LEU A 247 55.09 -54.00 -18.78
CA LEU A 247 55.22 -52.59 -19.15
C LEU A 247 54.56 -51.79 -18.03
N VAL A 248 55.36 -51.16 -17.18
CA VAL A 248 54.84 -50.30 -16.12
C VAL A 248 54.63 -48.93 -16.73
N ILE A 249 53.38 -48.61 -17.06
CA ILE A 249 52.96 -47.25 -17.37
C ILE A 249 52.61 -46.59 -16.03
N GLU A 250 53.45 -45.67 -15.57
CA GLU A 250 53.15 -44.85 -14.41
C GLU A 250 52.37 -43.62 -14.87
N TYR A 251 51.18 -43.43 -14.31
CA TYR A 251 50.41 -42.20 -14.54
C TYR A 251 50.75 -41.22 -13.44
N THR A 252 51.37 -40.11 -13.79
CA THR A 252 51.58 -38.98 -12.88
C THR A 252 50.63 -37.86 -13.25
N GLU A 253 50.18 -37.10 -12.25
CA GLU A 253 49.35 -35.92 -12.49
C GLU A 253 50.17 -34.87 -13.24
N ASN A 254 49.60 -34.28 -14.30
CA ASN A 254 50.30 -33.29 -15.11
C ASN A 254 50.56 -32.04 -14.26
N PRO A 255 51.82 -31.63 -14.03
CA PRO A 255 52.14 -30.44 -13.22
C PRO A 255 51.46 -29.16 -13.74
N LEU A 256 51.34 -29.00 -15.06
CA LEU A 256 50.65 -27.86 -15.68
C LEU A 256 49.15 -27.89 -15.42
N TRP A 257 48.52 -29.08 -15.47
CA TRP A 257 47.12 -29.22 -15.12
C TRP A 257 46.89 -28.86 -13.64
N THR A 258 47.75 -29.32 -12.74
CA THR A 258 47.68 -29.01 -11.31
C THR A 258 47.84 -27.51 -11.05
N GLN A 259 48.80 -26.86 -11.72
CA GLN A 259 49.01 -25.42 -11.65
C GLN A 259 47.76 -24.66 -12.13
N TYR A 260 47.29 -24.92 -13.35
CA TYR A 260 46.11 -24.22 -13.88
C TYR A 260 44.83 -24.53 -13.10
N ASN A 261 44.73 -25.72 -12.51
CA ASN A 261 43.61 -26.05 -11.62
C ASN A 261 43.67 -25.25 -10.31
N LEU A 262 44.86 -25.02 -9.74
CA LEU A 262 45.03 -24.14 -8.57
C LEU A 262 44.69 -22.69 -8.93
N GLU A 263 45.20 -22.17 -10.05
CA GLU A 263 44.88 -20.83 -10.56
C GLU A 263 43.37 -20.66 -10.76
N TYR A 264 42.71 -21.65 -11.38
CA TYR A 264 41.26 -21.66 -11.54
C TYR A 264 40.52 -21.61 -10.20
N LEU A 265 40.92 -22.43 -9.22
CA LEU A 265 40.28 -22.46 -7.91
C LEU A 265 40.44 -21.13 -7.16
N THR A 266 41.63 -20.53 -7.20
CA THR A 266 41.90 -19.22 -6.60
C THR A 266 41.09 -18.11 -7.27
N ALA A 267 41.04 -18.07 -8.60
CA ALA A 267 40.24 -17.09 -9.34
C ALA A 267 38.73 -17.28 -9.10
N ALA A 268 38.25 -18.52 -9.04
CA ALA A 268 36.87 -18.83 -8.73
C ALA A 268 36.49 -18.42 -7.29
N GLU A 269 37.39 -18.58 -6.32
CA GLU A 269 37.19 -18.09 -4.95
C GLU A 269 37.11 -16.56 -4.91
N LYS A 270 38.02 -15.85 -5.59
CA LYS A 270 37.93 -14.38 -5.75
C LYS A 270 36.58 -13.96 -6.35
N ALA A 271 36.14 -14.62 -7.43
CA ALA A 271 34.87 -14.32 -8.08
C ALA A 271 33.68 -14.56 -7.14
N ASN A 272 33.68 -15.65 -6.36
CA ASN A 272 32.64 -15.93 -5.37
C ASN A 272 32.62 -14.90 -4.23
N ASN A 273 33.79 -14.46 -3.76
CA ASN A 273 33.90 -13.41 -2.74
C ASN A 273 33.38 -12.06 -3.27
N ALA A 274 33.78 -11.67 -4.49
CA ALA A 274 33.28 -10.47 -5.15
C ALA A 274 31.77 -10.53 -5.40
N LEU A 275 31.24 -11.69 -5.83
CA LEU A 275 29.81 -11.91 -5.99
C LEU A 275 29.04 -11.78 -4.67
N THR A 276 29.61 -12.29 -3.57
CA THR A 276 29.02 -12.17 -2.24
C THR A 276 28.93 -10.69 -1.83
N LEU A 277 30.01 -9.94 -1.97
CA LEU A 277 30.04 -8.49 -1.70
C LEU A 277 29.05 -7.71 -2.59
N LEU A 278 29.01 -8.04 -3.89
CA LEU A 278 28.09 -7.44 -4.85
C LEU A 278 26.63 -7.71 -4.47
N ASN A 279 26.30 -8.94 -4.07
CA ASN A 279 24.95 -9.30 -3.64
C ASN A 279 24.57 -8.58 -2.34
N SER A 280 25.47 -8.51 -1.36
CA SER A 280 25.25 -7.73 -0.14
C SER A 280 25.06 -6.24 -0.43
N ALA A 281 25.87 -5.64 -1.31
CA ALA A 281 25.72 -4.25 -1.71
C ALA A 281 24.38 -3.98 -2.43
N LYS A 282 23.91 -4.95 -3.25
CA LYS A 282 22.61 -4.87 -3.94
C LYS A 282 21.42 -4.86 -2.98
N GLU A 283 21.53 -5.36 -1.75
CA GLU A 283 20.46 -5.24 -0.74
C GLU A 283 20.19 -3.77 -0.36
N TYR A 284 21.22 -2.91 -0.38
CA TYR A 284 21.09 -1.47 -0.12
C TYR A 284 20.45 -0.68 -1.28
N LYS A 285 20.08 -1.37 -2.36
CA LYS A 285 19.23 -0.81 -3.41
C LYS A 285 17.83 -0.50 -2.89
N ASP A 286 17.34 -1.20 -1.88
CA ASP A 286 16.01 -0.97 -1.33
C ASP A 286 16.13 -0.54 0.15
N ILE A 287 15.85 0.73 0.45
CA ILE A 287 15.95 1.31 1.80
C ILE A 287 14.55 1.55 2.36
N SER A 288 14.32 1.17 3.63
CA SER A 288 13.13 1.51 4.41
C SER A 288 13.51 2.42 5.58
N ILE A 289 13.00 3.64 5.61
CA ILE A 289 13.13 4.52 6.77
C ILE A 289 12.12 4.08 7.84
N LYS A 290 12.58 3.96 9.09
CA LYS A 290 11.78 3.47 10.24
C LYS A 290 11.70 4.50 11.38
N GLY A 291 12.26 5.68 11.21
CA GLY A 291 12.22 6.76 12.20
C GLY A 291 12.56 8.11 11.58
N SER A 292 12.09 9.17 12.21
CA SER A 292 12.51 10.54 11.88
C SER A 292 13.83 10.85 12.60
N PHE A 293 14.82 11.41 11.90
CA PHE A 293 16.12 11.76 12.47
C PHE A 293 16.82 12.87 11.69
N ASN A 294 17.81 13.50 12.34
CA ASN A 294 18.71 14.45 11.70
C ASN A 294 19.83 13.68 10.97
N THR A 295 20.20 14.12 9.77
CA THR A 295 21.26 13.48 9.00
C THR A 295 22.03 14.47 8.13
N ASP A 296 23.31 14.21 7.99
CA ASP A 296 24.22 14.84 7.03
C ASP A 296 24.62 13.84 5.93
N ALA A 297 23.93 12.70 5.84
CA ALA A 297 24.15 11.73 4.76
C ALA A 297 23.95 12.38 3.40
N HIS A 298 24.77 11.96 2.44
CA HIS A 298 24.70 12.38 1.06
C HIS A 298 25.24 11.26 0.17
N ILE A 299 24.63 11.09 -0.99
CA ILE A 299 25.16 10.23 -2.05
C ILE A 299 25.07 10.96 -3.38
N SER A 300 26.13 10.91 -4.18
CA SER A 300 26.22 11.62 -5.46
C SER A 300 25.20 11.11 -6.49
N SER A 301 24.93 9.80 -6.51
CA SER A 301 23.96 9.16 -7.38
C SER A 301 23.26 8.00 -6.67
N TYR A 302 21.93 7.88 -6.80
CA TYR A 302 21.16 6.77 -6.26
C TYR A 302 20.04 6.33 -7.22
N GLY A 303 19.97 5.04 -7.52
CA GLY A 303 19.03 4.43 -8.47
C GLY A 303 18.21 3.29 -7.88
N GLY A 304 18.09 3.26 -6.55
CA GLY A 304 17.33 2.26 -5.80
C GLY A 304 15.87 2.64 -5.52
N ASN A 305 15.32 2.11 -4.43
CA ASN A 305 14.01 2.49 -3.89
C ASN A 305 14.16 2.97 -2.46
N ILE A 306 13.50 4.07 -2.09
CA ILE A 306 13.44 4.54 -0.70
C ILE A 306 11.97 4.59 -0.27
N ALA A 307 11.61 3.77 0.70
CA ALA A 307 10.34 3.85 1.40
C ALA A 307 10.51 4.70 2.68
N GLY A 308 10.06 5.94 2.64
CA GLY A 308 10.10 6.87 3.75
C GLY A 308 9.06 6.59 4.84
N ASN A 309 8.00 5.84 4.55
CA ASN A 309 6.95 5.41 5.49
C ASN A 309 6.31 6.56 6.33
N GLY A 310 6.27 7.77 5.78
CA GLY A 310 5.74 8.96 6.45
C GLY A 310 6.72 9.64 7.41
N TYR A 311 7.97 9.17 7.51
CA TYR A 311 8.98 9.77 8.37
C TYR A 311 9.68 10.98 7.73
N THR A 312 10.23 11.83 8.60
CA THR A 312 10.92 13.07 8.23
C THR A 312 12.42 12.95 8.51
N LEU A 313 13.24 13.22 7.49
CA LEU A 313 14.68 13.38 7.64
C LEU A 313 15.03 14.86 7.63
N THR A 314 15.65 15.34 8.71
CA THR A 314 16.16 16.73 8.76
C THR A 314 17.59 16.74 8.26
N VAL A 315 17.82 17.31 7.09
CA VAL A 315 19.11 17.28 6.42
C VAL A 315 19.90 18.56 6.70
N SER A 316 21.13 18.41 7.18
CA SER A 316 22.02 19.51 7.53
C SER A 316 23.32 19.53 6.73
N ASN A 317 23.37 18.86 5.57
CA ASN A 317 24.57 18.78 4.75
C ASN A 317 24.81 20.07 3.94
N ALA A 318 26.08 20.34 3.60
CA ALA A 318 26.47 21.51 2.81
C ALA A 318 25.97 21.46 1.35
N ASN A 319 25.60 20.27 0.86
CA ASN A 319 25.18 20.03 -0.52
C ASN A 319 23.74 20.46 -0.81
N GLY A 320 22.93 20.73 0.23
CA GLY A 320 21.53 21.15 0.08
C GLY A 320 20.60 20.07 -0.46
N ALA A 321 21.04 18.80 -0.52
CA ALA A 321 20.23 17.66 -0.95
C ALA A 321 20.69 16.33 -0.33
N LEU A 322 19.75 15.40 -0.09
CA LEU A 322 20.05 14.05 0.37
C LEU A 322 20.74 13.22 -0.72
N ILE A 323 20.34 13.41 -1.99
CA ILE A 323 20.88 12.71 -3.16
C ILE A 323 21.34 13.77 -4.18
N GLY A 324 22.47 13.57 -4.86
CA GLY A 324 22.88 14.41 -5.99
C GLY A 324 21.93 14.19 -7.18
N THR A 325 22.14 13.09 -7.91
CA THR A 325 21.27 12.65 -9.02
C THR A 325 20.48 11.41 -8.63
N SER A 326 19.16 11.49 -8.64
CA SER A 326 18.27 10.37 -8.33
C SER A 326 17.63 9.81 -9.60
N THR A 327 17.79 8.51 -9.85
CA THR A 327 16.91 7.74 -10.75
C THR A 327 15.98 6.81 -9.94
N ALA A 328 15.93 7.01 -8.63
CA ALA A 328 15.26 6.15 -7.67
C ALA A 328 13.74 6.33 -7.64
N SER A 329 13.03 5.29 -7.18
CA SER A 329 11.63 5.43 -6.76
C SER A 329 11.57 5.73 -5.26
N ILE A 330 11.19 6.94 -4.90
CA ILE A 330 11.11 7.40 -3.51
C ILE A 330 9.64 7.59 -3.17
N SER A 331 9.20 7.00 -2.05
CA SER A 331 7.82 7.11 -1.62
C SER A 331 7.68 7.42 -0.15
N GLY A 332 6.73 8.30 0.21
CA GLY A 332 6.40 8.61 1.60
C GLY A 332 7.54 9.18 2.44
N LEU A 333 8.52 9.82 1.81
CA LEU A 333 9.65 10.46 2.50
C LEU A 333 9.41 11.95 2.62
N CYS A 334 9.57 12.51 3.82
CA CYS A 334 9.73 13.95 3.99
C CYS A 334 11.21 14.29 4.22
N VAL A 335 11.71 15.31 3.52
CA VAL A 335 13.02 15.91 3.78
C VAL A 335 12.84 17.36 4.23
N SER A 336 13.41 17.70 5.39
CA SER A 336 13.40 19.05 5.94
C SER A 336 14.79 19.66 5.90
N GLY A 337 14.89 20.97 5.63
CA GLY A 337 16.17 21.70 5.54
C GLY A 337 16.90 21.59 4.20
N ALA A 338 16.52 20.65 3.34
CA ALA A 338 17.18 20.38 2.05
C ALA A 338 16.20 19.85 1.00
N LYS A 339 16.68 19.59 -0.21
CA LYS A 339 15.96 18.84 -1.25
C LYS A 339 16.11 17.32 -1.04
N ILE A 340 15.17 16.53 -1.59
CA ILE A 340 15.36 15.06 -1.69
C ILE A 340 16.52 14.76 -2.65
N ALA A 341 16.50 15.34 -3.84
CA ALA A 341 17.60 15.25 -4.80
C ALA A 341 17.88 16.59 -5.47
N THR A 342 19.13 16.85 -5.87
CA THR A 342 19.49 18.01 -6.69
C THR A 342 18.87 17.89 -8.08
N THR A 343 19.02 16.73 -8.69
CA THR A 343 18.41 16.35 -9.98
C THR A 343 17.59 15.08 -9.79
N ASN A 344 16.30 15.11 -10.13
CA ASN A 344 15.43 13.94 -10.05
C ASN A 344 14.99 13.47 -11.43
N ASN A 345 15.53 12.34 -11.86
CA ASN A 345 15.13 11.58 -13.05
C ASN A 345 14.29 10.35 -12.68
N GLY A 346 14.01 10.14 -11.40
CA GLY A 346 13.23 9.03 -10.86
C GLY A 346 11.78 9.40 -10.58
N ASN A 347 11.13 8.63 -9.70
CA ASN A 347 9.73 8.81 -9.34
C ASN A 347 9.56 9.17 -7.88
N TYR A 348 8.90 10.29 -7.59
CA TYR A 348 8.43 10.63 -6.25
C TYR A 348 6.97 10.23 -6.10
N LYS A 349 6.63 9.58 -4.99
CA LYS A 349 5.25 9.21 -4.69
C LYS A 349 4.93 9.55 -3.25
N ASN A 350 4.06 10.53 -3.07
CA ASN A 350 3.67 11.02 -1.76
C ASN A 350 4.87 11.47 -0.90
N CYS A 351 5.83 12.19 -1.49
CA CYS A 351 6.98 12.74 -0.77
C CYS A 351 6.76 14.21 -0.40
N ALA A 352 7.55 14.74 0.52
CA ALA A 352 7.51 16.14 0.91
C ALA A 352 8.92 16.75 1.07
N VAL A 353 9.03 18.05 0.78
CA VAL A 353 10.22 18.87 0.99
C VAL A 353 9.83 20.10 1.78
N ILE A 354 10.53 20.37 2.88
CA ILE A 354 10.36 21.54 3.75
C ILE A 354 11.66 22.34 3.72
N SER A 355 11.81 23.26 2.77
CA SER A 355 13.02 24.08 2.59
C SER A 355 12.65 25.44 1.97
N GLY A 356 12.61 26.50 2.79
CA GLY A 356 12.14 27.83 2.38
C GLY A 356 10.64 27.92 2.02
N GLY A 357 9.93 26.79 2.06
CA GLY A 357 8.52 26.60 1.76
C GLY A 357 8.17 25.12 1.92
N ILE A 358 6.90 24.76 1.73
CA ILE A 358 6.41 23.38 1.87
C ILE A 358 5.97 22.89 0.48
N THR A 359 6.63 21.86 -0.03
CA THR A 359 6.29 21.24 -1.31
C THR A 359 5.96 19.78 -1.12
N GLY A 360 4.77 19.35 -1.52
CA GLY A 360 4.36 17.95 -1.56
C GLY A 360 4.37 17.41 -2.98
N TYR A 361 4.74 16.15 -3.14
CA TYR A 361 4.88 15.47 -4.42
C TYR A 361 3.85 14.35 -4.50
N VAL A 362 2.70 14.63 -5.12
CA VAL A 362 1.66 13.63 -5.44
C VAL A 362 1.98 13.06 -6.82
N GLY A 363 3.00 12.20 -6.88
CA GLY A 363 3.70 11.88 -8.13
C GLY A 363 4.92 12.77 -8.32
N ASN A 364 5.37 12.95 -9.57
CA ASN A 364 6.56 13.77 -9.87
C ASN A 364 6.30 15.28 -9.85
N THR A 365 5.03 15.69 -9.77
CA THR A 365 4.63 17.10 -9.75
C THR A 365 4.70 17.64 -8.33
N GLY A 366 5.54 18.65 -8.10
CA GLY A 366 5.57 19.39 -6.85
C GLY A 366 4.40 20.37 -6.75
N VAL A 367 3.67 20.32 -5.64
CA VAL A 367 2.60 21.25 -5.28
C VAL A 367 3.03 22.00 -4.03
N SER A 368 2.92 23.32 -4.04
CA SER A 368 3.23 24.15 -2.88
C SER A 368 2.05 24.20 -1.91
N TYR A 369 2.34 24.14 -0.62
CA TYR A 369 1.36 24.21 0.46
C TYR A 369 1.72 25.36 1.40
N SER A 370 0.71 25.99 1.99
CA SER A 370 0.88 27.11 2.91
C SER A 370 1.27 26.67 4.32
N SER A 371 0.97 25.41 4.69
CA SER A 371 1.23 24.87 6.03
C SER A 371 1.38 23.34 6.03
N LEU A 372 1.99 22.79 7.09
CA LEU A 372 2.15 21.34 7.24
C LEU A 372 0.81 20.60 7.45
N PRO A 373 -0.17 21.15 8.20
CA PRO A 373 -1.49 20.52 8.29
C PRO A 373 -2.20 20.44 6.95
N GLU A 374 -2.07 21.45 6.09
CA GLU A 374 -2.63 21.43 4.73
C GLU A 374 -2.01 20.31 3.88
N LEU A 375 -0.68 20.21 3.86
CA LEU A 375 0.04 19.13 3.19
C LEU A 375 -0.42 17.75 3.71
N ALA A 376 -0.48 17.58 5.04
CA ALA A 376 -0.88 16.32 5.65
C ALA A 376 -2.35 15.96 5.37
N ALA A 377 -3.25 16.93 5.28
CA ALA A 377 -4.63 16.71 4.87
C ALA A 377 -4.72 16.27 3.39
N ALA A 378 -3.94 16.90 2.50
CA ALA A 378 -3.88 16.53 1.08
C ALA A 378 -3.24 15.14 0.87
N MET A 379 -2.32 14.74 1.76
CA MET A 379 -1.54 13.51 1.67
C MET A 379 -1.86 12.54 2.83
N SER A 380 -3.13 12.52 3.26
CA SER A 380 -3.60 11.85 4.47
C SER A 380 -3.46 10.32 4.47
N GLY A 381 -3.01 9.72 3.37
CA GLY A 381 -2.68 8.30 3.29
C GLY A 381 -1.26 7.97 3.74
N VAL A 382 -0.42 8.98 3.96
CA VAL A 382 1.01 8.79 4.28
C VAL A 382 1.46 9.68 5.44
N PHE A 383 1.15 10.97 5.37
CA PHE A 383 1.56 11.93 6.38
C PHE A 383 0.40 12.28 7.32
N GLY A 384 0.74 12.41 8.60
CA GLY A 384 -0.05 13.01 9.65
C GLY A 384 0.75 14.11 10.36
N VAL A 385 0.14 14.73 11.35
CA VAL A 385 0.71 15.80 12.17
C VAL A 385 0.24 15.59 13.60
N ASP A 386 0.93 16.11 14.62
CA ASP A 386 0.33 16.29 15.95
C ASP A 386 -0.16 17.74 16.11
N MET A 387 -1.48 17.94 15.98
CA MET A 387 -2.12 19.26 16.08
C MET A 387 -2.22 19.79 17.52
N THR A 388 -1.74 19.05 18.52
CA THR A 388 -1.63 19.51 19.91
C THR A 388 -0.28 20.14 20.23
N SER A 389 0.72 19.92 19.37
CA SER A 389 2.05 20.51 19.50
C SER A 389 2.10 21.91 18.88
N SER A 390 2.77 22.85 19.55
CA SER A 390 3.12 24.15 18.96
C SER A 390 4.20 24.02 17.88
N ASN A 391 5.03 22.97 17.96
CA ASN A 391 6.02 22.63 16.94
C ASN A 391 5.45 21.52 16.05
N VAL A 392 4.77 21.93 14.99
CA VAL A 392 4.10 21.07 14.04
C VAL A 392 5.15 20.37 13.17
N VAL A 393 5.18 19.04 13.19
CA VAL A 393 6.06 18.20 12.36
C VAL A 393 5.25 17.13 11.64
N LEU A 394 5.73 16.68 10.48
CA LEU A 394 5.12 15.53 9.80
C LEU A 394 5.51 14.24 10.49
N LEU A 395 4.50 13.42 10.72
CA LEU A 395 4.57 12.10 11.34
C LEU A 395 3.96 11.07 10.38
N PRO A 396 4.28 9.77 10.56
CA PRO A 396 3.51 8.71 9.90
C PRO A 396 2.02 8.83 10.24
N VAL A 397 1.17 8.63 9.25
CA VAL A 397 -0.28 8.69 9.50
C VAL A 397 -0.70 7.57 10.45
N THR A 398 -1.37 7.97 11.53
CA THR A 398 -2.09 7.08 12.45
C THR A 398 -3.48 7.65 12.69
N GLN A 399 -4.36 6.91 13.38
CA GLN A 399 -5.68 7.43 13.75
C GLN A 399 -5.60 8.76 14.52
N ASN A 400 -4.56 8.93 15.35
CA ASN A 400 -4.35 10.13 16.18
C ASN A 400 -3.69 11.30 15.44
N TYR A 401 -3.00 11.02 14.33
CA TYR A 401 -2.24 12.02 13.58
C TYR A 401 -2.84 12.36 12.22
N LYS A 402 -3.89 11.64 11.80
CA LYS A 402 -4.61 11.96 10.57
C LYS A 402 -5.24 13.35 10.69
N VAL A 403 -4.92 14.20 9.72
CA VAL A 403 -5.41 15.58 9.62
C VAL A 403 -6.66 15.60 8.75
N TYR A 404 -7.66 16.36 9.18
CA TYR A 404 -8.90 16.62 8.48
C TYR A 404 -9.00 18.11 8.19
N GLU A 405 -9.33 18.45 6.95
CA GLU A 405 -9.86 19.78 6.66
C GLU A 405 -11.28 19.87 7.21
N TYR A 406 -11.59 20.96 7.93
CA TYR A 406 -12.91 21.21 8.47
C TYR A 406 -13.53 22.49 7.94
N LEU A 407 -14.86 22.49 7.84
CA LEU A 407 -15.69 23.68 7.67
C LEU A 407 -16.58 23.82 8.90
N TYR A 408 -16.55 24.97 9.55
CA TYR A 408 -17.42 25.29 10.67
C TYR A 408 -18.54 26.21 10.21
N TYR A 409 -19.78 25.83 10.54
CA TYR A 409 -20.98 26.58 10.19
C TYR A 409 -21.56 27.20 11.45
N ALA A 410 -21.41 28.52 11.59
CA ALA A 410 -22.06 29.27 12.65
C ALA A 410 -23.53 29.50 12.31
N ILE A 411 -24.39 29.36 13.31
CA ILE A 411 -25.85 29.38 13.11
C ILE A 411 -26.35 30.72 12.57
N ASP A 412 -25.80 31.83 13.07
CA ASP A 412 -26.23 33.20 12.76
C ASP A 412 -26.00 33.58 11.29
N SER A 413 -24.96 33.01 10.68
CA SER A 413 -24.54 33.37 9.33
C SER A 413 -25.08 32.42 8.25
N LYS A 414 -25.53 31.21 8.64
CA LYS A 414 -25.90 30.10 7.75
C LYS A 414 -24.86 29.82 6.64
N THR A 415 -23.62 30.23 6.87
CA THR A 415 -22.49 30.11 5.95
C THR A 415 -21.27 29.56 6.70
N VAL A 416 -20.19 29.29 5.97
CA VAL A 416 -18.93 28.85 6.57
C VAL A 416 -18.33 30.03 7.35
N ALA A 417 -18.33 29.92 8.68
CA ALA A 417 -17.77 30.93 9.57
C ALA A 417 -16.26 30.82 9.67
N SER A 418 -15.72 29.61 9.65
CA SER A 418 -14.28 29.36 9.56
C SER A 418 -13.97 28.03 8.88
N LYS A 419 -12.74 27.91 8.39
CA LYS A 419 -12.16 26.68 7.88
C LYS A 419 -10.77 26.49 8.45
N GLY A 420 -10.30 25.26 8.53
CA GLY A 420 -8.96 24.96 9.01
C GLY A 420 -8.67 23.47 9.05
N TYR A 421 -7.74 23.08 9.91
CA TYR A 421 -7.29 21.70 10.03
C TYR A 421 -7.38 21.21 11.48
N LEU A 422 -7.77 19.96 11.67
CA LEU A 422 -7.91 19.30 12.96
C LEU A 422 -7.42 17.85 12.88
N ASN A 423 -7.10 17.26 14.02
CA ASN A 423 -6.94 15.81 14.17
C ASN A 423 -8.02 15.24 15.06
N SER A 424 -8.18 13.92 15.08
CA SER A 424 -8.93 13.21 16.11
C SER A 424 -7.96 12.47 17.02
N ARG A 425 -7.88 12.82 18.30
CA ARG A 425 -7.08 12.10 19.31
C ARG A 425 -8.00 11.40 20.29
N ASN A 426 -7.96 10.07 20.32
CA ASN A 426 -8.84 9.25 21.16
C ASN A 426 -10.34 9.61 21.03
N GLY A 427 -10.78 9.94 19.81
CA GLY A 427 -12.17 10.30 19.50
C GLY A 427 -12.55 11.76 19.69
N ALA A 428 -11.69 12.57 20.32
CA ALA A 428 -11.88 14.02 20.42
C ALA A 428 -11.15 14.76 19.29
N LEU A 429 -11.80 15.74 18.68
CA LEU A 429 -11.18 16.63 17.72
C LEU A 429 -10.26 17.63 18.45
N VAL A 430 -9.03 17.74 17.98
CA VAL A 430 -8.00 18.64 18.52
C VAL A 430 -7.35 19.45 17.40
N GLY A 431 -7.02 20.69 17.69
CA GLY A 431 -6.18 21.50 16.83
C GLY A 431 -6.20 22.98 17.18
N ILE A 432 -5.18 23.68 16.70
CA ILE A 432 -5.02 25.12 16.90
C ILE A 432 -6.19 25.83 16.20
N GLY A 433 -6.92 26.66 16.94
CA GLY A 433 -8.07 27.39 16.39
C GLY A 433 -9.29 26.52 16.11
N LYS A 434 -9.40 25.32 16.75
CA LYS A 434 -10.66 24.56 16.76
C LYS A 434 -11.80 25.45 17.27
N PRO A 435 -12.91 25.60 16.53
CA PRO A 435 -14.04 26.37 17.02
C PRO A 435 -14.76 25.63 18.15
N THR A 436 -15.23 26.39 19.13
CA THR A 436 -16.17 25.89 20.14
C THR A 436 -17.56 25.87 19.52
N LEU A 437 -18.16 24.68 19.41
CA LEU A 437 -19.52 24.55 18.92
C LEU A 437 -20.52 25.15 19.91
N GLY A 438 -21.32 26.10 19.44
CA GLY A 438 -22.54 26.53 20.07
C GLY A 438 -23.67 25.50 19.91
N LYS A 439 -24.87 25.88 20.34
CA LYS A 439 -26.04 25.00 20.28
C LYS A 439 -26.50 24.86 18.82
N ASN A 440 -26.73 23.63 18.38
CA ASN A 440 -27.18 23.28 17.02
C ASN A 440 -26.19 23.66 15.90
N GLU A 441 -24.95 23.97 16.23
CA GLU A 441 -23.89 24.23 15.25
C GLU A 441 -23.13 22.95 14.90
N PHE A 442 -22.53 22.94 13.71
CA PHE A 442 -21.88 21.76 13.14
C PHE A 442 -20.47 22.07 12.64
N ILE A 443 -19.58 21.09 12.80
CA ILE A 443 -18.31 21.01 12.07
C ILE A 443 -18.47 19.93 11.00
N ILE A 444 -18.07 20.22 9.76
CA ILE A 444 -18.02 19.24 8.67
C ILE A 444 -16.57 18.92 8.33
N LEU A 445 -16.19 17.64 8.41
CA LEU A 445 -14.89 17.14 7.96
C LEU A 445 -14.96 16.81 6.46
N GLN A 446 -14.15 17.49 5.65
CA GLN A 446 -14.19 17.41 4.18
C GLN A 446 -13.42 16.21 3.61
N SER A 447 -12.43 15.72 4.34
CA SER A 447 -11.63 14.55 3.96
C SER A 447 -12.36 13.27 4.32
N ALA A 448 -12.39 12.28 3.42
CA ALA A 448 -13.02 11.00 3.68
C ALA A 448 -12.44 10.37 4.97
N ASN A 449 -13.31 10.20 5.96
CA ASN A 449 -12.90 9.65 7.24
C ASN A 449 -13.12 8.13 7.27
N THR A 450 -12.10 7.41 7.69
CA THR A 450 -12.17 5.97 8.03
C THR A 450 -12.18 5.76 9.54
N ASN A 451 -12.07 6.83 10.32
CA ASN A 451 -12.06 6.78 11.78
C ASN A 451 -13.50 6.79 12.31
N THR A 452 -14.01 5.60 12.60
CA THR A 452 -15.35 5.37 13.16
C THR A 452 -15.51 5.80 14.62
N ALA A 453 -14.55 6.52 15.21
CA ALA A 453 -14.49 6.75 16.66
C ALA A 453 -14.57 8.22 17.10
N ILE A 454 -14.95 9.17 16.23
CA ILE A 454 -15.21 10.55 16.70
C ILE A 454 -16.43 10.53 17.62
N THR A 455 -16.25 10.95 18.88
CA THR A 455 -17.29 10.88 19.93
C THR A 455 -17.96 12.22 20.20
N GLU A 456 -17.48 13.31 19.61
CA GLU A 456 -18.05 14.64 19.80
C GLU A 456 -19.41 14.80 19.12
N ASP A 457 -20.31 15.53 19.79
CA ASP A 457 -21.61 15.88 19.23
C ASP A 457 -21.44 16.83 18.03
N ASN A 458 -22.30 16.67 17.04
CA ASN A 458 -22.46 17.56 15.88
C ASN A 458 -21.21 17.71 15.00
N VAL A 459 -20.35 16.69 14.99
CA VAL A 459 -19.32 16.52 13.95
C VAL A 459 -19.89 15.68 12.82
N ILE A 460 -19.95 16.27 11.63
CA ILE A 460 -20.41 15.62 10.39
C ILE A 460 -19.17 15.20 9.59
N GLU A 461 -19.09 13.94 9.24
CA GLU A 461 -17.98 13.33 8.52
C GLU A 461 -18.40 12.99 7.09
N LYS A 462 -17.59 13.38 6.10
CA LYS A 462 -17.77 12.93 4.72
C LYS A 462 -17.26 11.49 4.57
N THR A 463 -18.07 10.63 3.97
CA THR A 463 -17.75 9.23 3.64
C THR A 463 -17.90 8.99 2.14
N SER A 464 -17.64 7.76 1.67
CA SER A 464 -17.94 7.37 0.29
C SER A 464 -19.44 7.41 -0.05
N ASP A 465 -20.27 7.20 0.97
CA ASP A 465 -21.72 6.96 0.81
C ASP A 465 -22.55 8.20 1.19
N GLY A 466 -21.91 9.31 1.56
CA GLY A 466 -22.57 10.56 1.94
C GLY A 466 -21.95 11.20 3.18
N TYR A 467 -22.78 11.75 4.04
CA TYR A 467 -22.36 12.39 5.29
C TYR A 467 -22.94 11.66 6.50
N VAL A 468 -22.11 11.46 7.53
CA VAL A 468 -22.48 10.74 8.77
C VAL A 468 -22.13 11.58 9.98
N CYS A 469 -22.97 11.57 11.01
CA CYS A 469 -22.68 12.17 12.30
C CYS A 469 -22.81 11.10 13.38
N ASN A 470 -21.74 10.79 14.13
CA ASN A 470 -21.78 9.71 15.11
C ASN A 470 -22.74 10.02 16.27
N SER A 471 -22.75 11.27 16.74
CA SER A 471 -23.67 11.76 17.75
C SER A 471 -24.18 13.14 17.36
N CYS A 472 -25.48 13.27 17.18
CA CYS A 472 -26.14 14.54 16.90
C CYS A 472 -26.97 14.98 18.10
N ARG A 473 -26.74 16.22 18.54
CA ARG A 473 -27.48 16.84 19.63
C ARG A 473 -28.14 18.12 19.14
N ILE A 474 -29.47 18.11 19.18
CA ILE A 474 -30.33 19.25 18.87
C ILE A 474 -30.91 19.79 20.18
N VAL A 475 -30.68 21.07 20.44
CA VAL A 475 -31.12 21.79 21.62
C VAL A 475 -32.35 22.62 21.28
N ASP A 476 -33.43 22.40 22.04
CA ASP A 476 -34.70 23.09 21.88
C ASP A 476 -34.58 24.62 22.06
N GLY A 477 -35.43 25.37 21.36
CA GLY A 477 -35.48 26.83 21.43
C GLY A 477 -34.27 27.58 20.87
N ASN A 478 -33.34 26.88 20.22
CA ASN A 478 -32.19 27.47 19.52
C ASN A 478 -32.35 27.22 18.02
N GLU A 479 -31.94 28.18 17.20
CA GLU A 479 -32.03 28.07 15.74
C GLU A 479 -31.38 26.77 15.22
N PHE A 480 -31.89 26.27 14.09
CA PHE A 480 -31.39 25.06 13.47
C PHE A 480 -31.13 25.28 11.98
N PHE A 481 -29.93 24.92 11.54
CA PHE A 481 -29.55 24.91 10.14
C PHE A 481 -28.62 23.72 9.87
N ALA A 482 -29.04 22.82 8.99
CA ALA A 482 -28.23 21.71 8.50
C ALA A 482 -27.61 22.09 7.15
N PRO A 483 -26.30 22.39 7.07
CA PRO A 483 -25.64 22.83 5.82
C PRO A 483 -25.60 21.75 4.74
N VAL A 484 -25.62 20.48 5.16
CA VAL A 484 -25.69 19.28 4.30
C VAL A 484 -26.67 18.29 4.91
N GLY A 485 -27.21 17.38 4.10
CA GLY A 485 -27.98 16.24 4.62
C GLY A 485 -27.02 15.17 5.14
N PHE A 486 -27.36 14.53 6.26
CA PHE A 486 -26.51 13.53 6.91
C PHE A 486 -27.31 12.48 7.68
N VAL A 487 -26.67 11.34 7.97
CA VAL A 487 -27.23 10.29 8.85
C VAL A 487 -26.61 10.39 10.24
N ALA A 488 -27.42 10.68 11.24
CA ALA A 488 -27.02 10.65 12.64
C ALA A 488 -27.10 9.22 13.19
N LYS A 489 -25.96 8.62 13.58
CA LYS A 489 -25.94 7.27 14.18
C LYS A 489 -26.64 7.26 15.54
N LYS A 490 -26.47 8.33 16.31
CA LYS A 490 -27.21 8.61 17.53
C LYS A 490 -27.75 10.03 17.47
N MET A 491 -29.01 10.24 17.85
CA MET A 491 -29.64 11.56 17.88
C MET A 491 -30.38 11.82 19.19
N ASN A 492 -30.20 13.02 19.74
CA ASN A 492 -30.92 13.53 20.89
C ASN A 492 -31.49 14.92 20.60
N TYR A 493 -32.79 15.09 20.81
CA TYR A 493 -33.46 16.38 20.81
C TYR A 493 -33.90 16.74 22.23
N SER A 494 -33.48 17.90 22.74
CA SER A 494 -33.50 18.19 24.18
C SER A 494 -34.84 18.65 24.76
N ARG A 495 -35.91 18.73 23.96
CA ARG A 495 -37.21 19.24 24.45
C ARG A 495 -37.84 18.24 25.40
N SER A 496 -38.29 18.76 26.55
CA SER A 496 -39.16 18.03 27.45
C SER A 496 -40.63 18.26 27.10
N PHE A 497 -41.41 17.19 27.15
CA PHE A 497 -42.86 17.19 26.95
C PHE A 497 -43.56 16.88 28.28
N THR A 498 -44.83 17.26 28.38
CA THR A 498 -45.70 16.91 29.51
C THR A 498 -46.63 15.77 29.08
N ALA A 499 -46.75 14.74 29.92
CA ALA A 499 -47.63 13.61 29.64
C ALA A 499 -49.07 14.05 29.34
N ASN A 500 -49.67 13.45 28.32
CA ASN A 500 -51.05 13.65 27.88
C ASN A 500 -51.42 15.10 27.52
N VAL A 501 -50.42 15.94 27.22
CA VAL A 501 -50.61 17.32 26.79
C VAL A 501 -50.25 17.45 25.31
N TRP A 502 -51.15 18.05 24.54
CA TRP A 502 -50.91 18.37 23.14
C TRP A 502 -49.80 19.41 22.98
N SER A 503 -48.88 19.18 22.04
CA SER A 503 -47.72 20.04 21.80
C SER A 503 -47.47 20.21 20.30
N SER A 504 -47.30 21.44 19.83
CA SER A 504 -46.84 21.67 18.46
C SER A 504 -45.35 21.36 18.31
N LEU A 505 -44.96 20.76 17.18
CA LEU A 505 -43.60 20.33 16.92
C LEU A 505 -43.29 20.30 15.43
N VAL A 506 -42.12 20.80 15.05
CA VAL A 506 -41.49 20.55 13.75
C VAL A 506 -40.08 20.03 13.99
N LEU A 507 -39.68 18.99 13.28
CA LEU A 507 -38.36 18.36 13.41
C LEU A 507 -37.62 18.40 12.07
N PRO A 508 -36.28 18.55 12.05
CA PRO A 508 -35.49 18.53 10.82
C PRO A 508 -35.20 17.11 10.30
N PHE A 509 -35.90 16.11 10.83
CA PHE A 509 -35.74 14.70 10.51
C PHE A 509 -37.07 13.97 10.61
N SER A 510 -37.19 12.85 9.90
CA SER A 510 -38.38 12.01 9.96
C SER A 510 -38.30 11.00 11.11
N VAL A 511 -39.47 10.57 11.60
CA VAL A 511 -39.62 9.57 12.66
C VAL A 511 -40.67 8.57 12.23
N SER A 512 -40.28 7.30 12.11
CA SER A 512 -41.20 6.24 11.69
C SER A 512 -42.18 5.86 12.79
N SER A 513 -43.32 5.28 12.40
CA SER A 513 -44.34 4.74 13.31
C SER A 513 -43.77 3.81 14.38
N SER A 514 -42.85 2.92 13.97
CA SER A 514 -42.18 1.97 14.86
C SER A 514 -41.28 2.61 15.93
N VAL A 515 -40.78 3.82 15.68
CA VAL A 515 -39.97 4.58 16.63
C VAL A 515 -40.87 5.39 17.56
N LEU A 516 -41.90 6.04 17.02
CA LEU A 516 -42.86 6.85 17.79
C LEU A 516 -43.51 6.06 18.93
N SER A 517 -43.96 4.82 18.65
CA SER A 517 -44.57 3.97 19.68
C SER A 517 -43.60 3.60 20.81
N LYS A 518 -42.31 3.43 20.51
CA LYS A 518 -41.26 3.09 21.50
C LYS A 518 -40.86 4.28 22.37
N ILE A 519 -40.90 5.49 21.83
CA ILE A 519 -40.52 6.71 22.57
C ILE A 519 -41.70 7.35 23.31
N GLY A 520 -42.88 6.73 23.28
CA GLY A 520 -44.05 7.20 24.03
C GLY A 520 -44.75 8.39 23.38
N VAL A 521 -44.72 8.51 22.06
CA VAL A 521 -45.63 9.40 21.33
C VAL A 521 -46.91 8.60 21.03
N THR A 522 -48.05 9.05 21.57
CA THR A 522 -49.34 8.36 21.45
C THR A 522 -50.17 8.86 20.28
N HIS A 523 -50.00 10.12 19.91
CA HIS A 523 -50.70 10.76 18.80
C HIS A 523 -49.77 11.66 18.01
N VAL A 524 -49.90 11.61 16.69
CA VAL A 524 -49.28 12.53 15.74
C VAL A 524 -50.37 12.99 14.81
N ASN A 525 -50.54 14.31 14.67
CA ASN A 525 -51.59 14.88 13.84
C ASN A 525 -51.03 16.00 12.97
N VAL A 526 -51.37 15.97 11.68
CA VAL A 526 -51.00 16.98 10.69
C VAL A 526 -52.18 17.89 10.39
N PHE A 527 -51.92 19.15 10.10
CA PHE A 527 -52.99 20.11 9.78
C PHE A 527 -53.70 19.72 8.48
N SER A 528 -55.03 19.69 8.49
CA SER A 528 -55.84 19.26 7.35
C SER A 528 -56.77 20.37 6.82
N SER A 529 -57.39 21.16 7.69
CA SER A 529 -58.28 22.25 7.25
C SER A 529 -58.49 23.32 8.32
N PHE A 530 -58.92 24.50 7.87
CA PHE A 530 -59.53 25.51 8.73
C PHE A 530 -60.85 25.96 8.13
N GLU A 531 -61.95 25.74 8.86
CA GLU A 531 -63.31 26.10 8.46
C GLU A 531 -64.13 26.47 9.70
N ASN A 532 -65.02 27.46 9.61
CA ASN A 532 -65.93 27.83 10.71
C ASN A 532 -65.24 28.03 12.07
N LYS A 533 -64.06 28.67 12.07
CA LYS A 533 -63.20 28.90 13.25
C LYS A 533 -62.70 27.60 13.93
N VAL A 534 -62.67 26.49 13.21
CA VAL A 534 -62.14 25.19 13.65
C VAL A 534 -60.91 24.86 12.83
N ALA A 535 -59.77 24.66 13.51
CA ALA A 535 -58.58 24.05 12.93
C ALA A 535 -58.64 22.53 13.13
N THR A 536 -58.66 21.78 12.03
CA THR A 536 -58.71 20.33 12.04
C THR A 536 -57.33 19.75 11.79
N PHE A 537 -56.98 18.73 12.57
CA PHE A 537 -55.73 17.98 12.43
C PHE A 537 -56.02 16.50 12.29
N ALA A 538 -55.61 15.91 11.16
CA ALA A 538 -55.80 14.50 10.85
C ALA A 538 -54.67 13.65 11.44
N SER A 539 -54.99 12.46 11.93
CA SER A 539 -54.00 11.52 12.45
C SER A 539 -53.03 11.04 11.38
N GLU A 540 -51.78 10.95 11.80
CA GLU A 540 -50.68 10.38 11.04
C GLU A 540 -49.99 9.27 11.85
N SER A 541 -49.39 8.33 11.14
CA SER A 541 -48.66 7.23 11.77
C SER A 541 -47.16 7.50 11.90
N SER A 542 -46.63 8.46 11.15
CA SER A 542 -45.22 8.87 11.13
C SER A 542 -45.09 10.39 11.11
N MET A 543 -43.87 10.87 11.32
CA MET A 543 -43.52 12.26 11.15
C MET A 543 -42.53 12.40 10.01
N GLU A 544 -42.83 13.26 9.04
CA GLU A 544 -41.90 13.64 7.98
C GLU A 544 -41.01 14.80 8.43
N ALA A 545 -39.79 14.85 7.89
CA ALA A 545 -38.87 15.95 8.16
C ALA A 545 -39.49 17.28 7.70
N TYR A 546 -39.22 18.35 8.45
CA TYR A 546 -39.66 19.72 8.18
C TYR A 546 -41.18 19.92 8.11
N THR A 547 -41.97 18.90 8.42
CA THR A 547 -43.43 18.98 8.42
C THR A 547 -43.94 19.39 9.81
N PRO A 548 -44.83 20.40 9.92
CA PRO A 548 -45.43 20.81 11.18
C PRO A 548 -46.49 19.82 11.68
N TYR A 549 -46.36 19.38 12.94
CA TYR A 549 -47.29 18.46 13.61
C TYR A 549 -47.79 19.01 14.94
N ILE A 550 -48.89 18.44 15.42
CA ILE A 550 -49.27 18.43 16.83
C ILE A 550 -49.13 16.99 17.33
N ILE A 551 -48.48 16.82 18.48
CA ILE A 551 -48.25 15.51 19.08
C ILE A 551 -48.75 15.44 20.52
N LYS A 552 -48.99 14.22 21.01
CA LYS A 552 -49.28 13.92 22.42
C LYS A 552 -48.34 12.82 22.87
N THR A 553 -47.73 12.97 24.05
CA THR A 553 -46.81 11.97 24.63
C THR A 553 -47.45 11.28 25.83
N SER A 554 -47.10 10.03 26.11
CA SER A 554 -47.59 9.28 27.27
C SER A 554 -46.88 9.62 28.57
N SER A 555 -45.69 10.22 28.51
CA SER A 555 -44.84 10.50 29.67
C SER A 555 -44.27 11.92 29.64
N THR A 556 -43.98 12.45 30.83
CA THR A 556 -43.29 13.72 31.02
C THR A 556 -41.78 13.52 30.92
N GLY A 557 -41.07 14.40 30.20
CA GLY A 557 -39.61 14.34 30.03
C GLY A 557 -39.17 14.43 28.57
N VAL A 558 -37.91 14.09 28.30
CA VAL A 558 -37.31 14.16 26.95
C VAL A 558 -37.70 12.92 26.14
N THR A 559 -38.59 13.11 25.16
CA THR A 559 -39.15 12.03 24.34
C THR A 559 -38.20 11.60 23.21
N PHE A 560 -37.65 12.54 22.45
CA PHE A 560 -36.84 12.25 21.27
C PHE A 560 -35.35 12.09 21.64
N SER A 561 -35.03 11.06 22.41
CA SER A 561 -33.66 10.77 22.85
C SER A 561 -33.17 9.40 22.38
N ASN A 562 -31.85 9.27 22.24
CA ASN A 562 -31.16 8.04 21.80
C ASN A 562 -31.75 7.41 20.53
N LEU A 563 -32.24 8.25 19.60
CA LEU A 563 -32.71 7.77 18.31
C LEU A 563 -31.52 7.27 17.49
N VAL A 564 -31.72 6.22 16.69
CA VAL A 564 -30.64 5.53 15.98
C VAL A 564 -30.83 5.66 14.47
N ASN A 565 -29.74 5.92 13.75
CA ASN A 565 -29.71 6.04 12.28
C ASN A 565 -30.77 7.02 11.72
N VAL A 566 -30.84 8.22 12.31
CA VAL A 566 -31.79 9.25 11.90
C VAL A 566 -31.27 10.00 10.69
N VAL A 567 -32.09 10.13 9.66
CA VAL A 567 -31.76 10.93 8.46
C VAL A 567 -32.16 12.38 8.70
N VAL A 568 -31.19 13.29 8.67
CA VAL A 568 -31.39 14.73 8.73
C VAL A 568 -31.24 15.29 7.33
N GLY A 569 -32.30 15.93 6.83
CA GLY A 569 -32.25 16.58 5.53
C GLY A 569 -31.31 17.79 5.56
N LYS A 570 -30.85 18.21 4.38
CA LYS A 570 -30.24 19.53 4.24
C LYS A 570 -31.33 20.58 4.49
N SER A 571 -31.04 21.60 5.29
CA SER A 571 -31.96 22.72 5.47
C SER A 571 -32.16 23.44 4.14
N SER A 572 -33.41 23.68 3.77
CA SER A 572 -33.76 24.55 2.65
C SER A 572 -33.67 26.03 3.04
N ASN A 573 -33.45 26.87 2.04
CA ASN A 573 -33.52 28.33 2.19
C ASN A 573 -34.96 28.84 2.04
N ASN A 574 -35.92 27.96 1.75
CA ASN A 574 -37.31 28.33 1.49
C ASN A 574 -38.22 27.96 2.67
N ASP A 575 -38.75 28.97 3.36
CA ASP A 575 -39.75 28.79 4.43
C ASP A 575 -41.04 28.10 3.96
N SER A 576 -41.28 28.02 2.64
CA SER A 576 -42.41 27.29 2.06
C SER A 576 -42.39 25.79 2.35
N GLU A 577 -41.25 25.22 2.71
CA GLU A 577 -41.10 23.80 3.06
C GLU A 577 -41.49 23.52 4.53
N LEU A 578 -41.64 24.55 5.36
CA LEU A 578 -42.06 24.44 6.76
C LEU A 578 -43.57 24.62 6.93
N ARG A 579 -44.38 24.29 5.92
CA ARG A 579 -45.84 24.50 5.98
C ARG A 579 -46.64 23.26 5.64
N ALA A 580 -47.66 22.98 6.44
CA ALA A 580 -48.77 22.12 6.07
C ALA A 580 -49.93 23.00 5.57
N ILE A 581 -50.49 22.65 4.41
CA ILE A 581 -51.57 23.39 3.76
C ILE A 581 -52.89 22.66 3.98
N GLY A 582 -53.92 23.37 4.42
CA GLY A 582 -55.23 22.78 4.67
C GLY A 582 -56.36 23.78 4.49
N GLY A 583 -57.14 23.64 3.42
CA GLY A 583 -58.26 24.53 3.10
C GLY A 583 -57.87 26.02 3.12
N ASN A 584 -58.50 26.79 4.00
CA ASN A 584 -58.30 28.25 4.13
C ASN A 584 -57.17 28.67 5.11
N GLY A 585 -56.39 27.72 5.62
CA GLY A 585 -55.31 27.96 6.57
C GLY A 585 -53.97 27.33 6.19
N TYR A 586 -52.94 27.72 6.94
CA TYR A 586 -51.58 27.20 6.82
C TYR A 586 -50.99 26.98 8.21
N PHE A 587 -50.47 25.80 8.48
CA PHE A 587 -49.77 25.51 9.73
C PHE A 587 -48.27 25.52 9.48
N PHE A 588 -47.55 26.45 10.11
CA PHE A 588 -46.14 26.71 9.87
C PHE A 588 -45.29 26.24 11.04
N GLY A 589 -44.14 25.62 10.74
CA GLY A 589 -43.08 25.33 11.69
C GLY A 589 -42.07 26.48 11.75
N ASN A 590 -41.42 26.66 12.90
CA ASN A 590 -40.35 27.63 13.08
C ASN A 590 -39.02 26.93 13.38
N LEU A 591 -37.97 27.20 12.58
CA LEU A 591 -36.61 26.75 12.85
C LEU A 591 -35.65 27.87 13.27
N SER A 592 -36.14 29.10 13.37
CA SER A 592 -35.39 30.28 13.78
C SER A 592 -35.55 30.55 15.28
N THR A 593 -34.58 31.22 15.91
CA THR A 593 -34.54 31.42 17.37
C THR A 593 -35.85 31.98 17.95
N LYS A 594 -36.44 32.99 17.27
CA LYS A 594 -37.76 33.53 17.59
C LYS A 594 -38.47 34.01 16.33
N GLN A 595 -39.65 33.45 16.07
CA GLN A 595 -40.57 34.01 15.07
C GLN A 595 -41.62 34.87 15.76
N TYR A 596 -41.60 36.19 15.52
CA TYR A 596 -42.63 37.08 16.07
C TYR A 596 -43.92 37.02 15.25
N ALA A 597 -45.08 36.99 15.91
CA ALA A 597 -46.37 36.98 15.23
C ALA A 597 -46.52 38.17 14.26
N ILE A 598 -46.07 39.36 14.66
CA ILE A 598 -46.15 40.58 13.83
C ILE A 598 -45.37 40.45 12.52
N SER A 599 -44.22 39.78 12.52
CA SER A 599 -43.40 39.58 11.32
C SER A 599 -44.08 38.70 10.26
N GLN A 600 -45.10 37.93 10.67
CA GLN A 600 -45.87 37.04 9.79
C GLN A 600 -47.13 37.71 9.22
N LEU A 601 -47.44 38.95 9.63
CA LEU A 601 -48.56 39.76 9.15
C LEU A 601 -48.23 40.57 7.88
N SER A 602 -47.27 40.10 7.08
CA SER A 602 -46.56 40.86 6.03
C SER A 602 -47.38 41.40 4.85
N ASN A 603 -48.71 41.28 4.83
CA ASN A 603 -49.58 41.82 3.78
C ASN A 603 -50.84 42.47 4.38
N ASN A 604 -50.79 43.74 4.80
CA ASN A 604 -51.98 44.54 5.18
C ASN A 604 -52.98 43.86 6.15
N ASN A 605 -52.53 43.12 7.16
CA ASN A 605 -53.40 42.34 8.06
C ASN A 605 -54.29 41.30 7.36
N ALA A 606 -53.91 40.80 6.18
CA ALA A 606 -54.68 39.79 5.44
C ALA A 606 -54.74 38.42 6.15
N TYR A 607 -54.04 38.24 7.27
CA TYR A 607 -54.00 37.00 8.02
C TYR A 607 -54.03 37.24 9.53
N ARG A 608 -54.67 36.32 10.26
CA ARG A 608 -54.52 36.15 11.70
C ARG A 608 -53.56 35.00 12.01
N ILE A 609 -52.75 35.19 13.05
CA ILE A 609 -51.82 34.18 13.54
C ILE A 609 -52.34 33.64 14.85
N PHE A 610 -52.35 32.31 14.99
CA PHE A 610 -52.74 31.61 16.21
C PHE A 610 -51.65 30.65 16.66
N GLY A 611 -51.52 30.47 17.96
CA GLY A 611 -50.65 29.45 18.52
C GLY A 611 -51.08 29.03 19.92
N PHE A 612 -50.44 27.98 20.43
CA PHE A 612 -50.78 27.44 21.74
C PHE A 612 -50.25 28.35 22.86
N ASN A 613 -51.13 28.73 23.79
CA ASN A 613 -50.74 29.36 25.05
C ASN A 613 -50.34 28.32 26.11
N SER A 614 -50.00 28.77 27.31
CA SER A 614 -49.64 27.92 28.45
C SER A 614 -50.76 26.97 28.91
N ASN A 615 -52.01 27.24 28.53
CA ASN A 615 -53.18 26.43 28.87
C ASN A 615 -53.54 25.46 27.73
N ASN A 616 -52.65 25.27 26.75
CA ASN A 616 -52.87 24.44 25.55
C ASN A 616 -54.08 24.85 24.70
N GLN A 617 -54.46 26.13 24.76
CA GLN A 617 -55.49 26.70 23.90
C GLN A 617 -54.84 27.38 22.70
N MET A 618 -55.40 27.19 21.51
CA MET A 618 -54.96 27.91 20.32
C MET A 618 -55.59 29.31 20.30
N VAL A 619 -54.77 30.30 20.64
CA VAL A 619 -55.19 31.70 20.83
C VAL A 619 -54.52 32.60 19.79
N ARG A 620 -55.16 33.72 19.50
CA ARG A 620 -54.62 34.72 18.59
C ARG A 620 -53.34 35.29 19.18
N ALA A 621 -52.26 35.24 18.40
CA ALA A 621 -51.00 35.85 18.74
C ALA A 621 -51.00 37.31 18.27
N THR A 622 -50.75 38.24 19.19
CA THR A 622 -50.80 39.69 18.93
C THR A 622 -49.54 40.39 19.45
N GLY A 623 -49.18 41.51 18.83
CA GLY A 623 -48.03 42.31 19.27
C GLY A 623 -46.72 41.51 19.29
N ASN A 624 -46.07 41.47 20.45
CA ASN A 624 -44.74 40.86 20.64
C ASN A 624 -44.78 39.35 20.97
N SER A 625 -45.92 38.67 20.78
CA SER A 625 -45.97 37.21 20.86
C SER A 625 -44.94 36.59 19.91
N SER A 626 -44.24 35.56 20.38
CA SER A 626 -43.22 34.86 19.58
C SER A 626 -43.34 33.35 19.74
N PHE A 627 -42.95 32.64 18.70
CA PHE A 627 -42.87 31.19 18.65
C PHE A 627 -41.40 30.80 18.73
N PRO A 628 -40.97 30.06 19.76
CA PRO A 628 -39.61 29.52 19.83
C PRO A 628 -39.30 28.55 18.69
N THR A 629 -38.02 28.23 18.47
CA THR A 629 -37.61 27.17 17.55
C THR A 629 -38.31 25.84 17.85
N PHE A 630 -38.60 25.07 16.80
CA PHE A 630 -39.32 23.80 16.80
C PHE A 630 -40.77 23.88 17.26
N ARG A 631 -41.35 25.09 17.34
CA ARG A 631 -42.79 25.30 17.57
C ARG A 631 -43.49 25.61 16.26
N CYS A 632 -44.79 25.34 16.24
CA CYS A 632 -45.63 25.62 15.09
C CYS A 632 -46.75 26.61 15.45
N TYR A 633 -47.23 27.33 14.45
CA TYR A 633 -48.31 28.31 14.53
C TYR A 633 -49.23 28.21 13.32
N LEU A 634 -50.49 28.58 13.49
CA LEU A 634 -51.48 28.60 12.43
C LEU A 634 -51.61 30.02 11.86
N LYS A 635 -51.61 30.13 10.53
CA LYS A 635 -51.85 31.36 9.78
C LYS A 635 -53.14 31.18 8.97
N VAL A 636 -54.13 32.01 9.24
CA VAL A 636 -55.48 31.92 8.65
C VAL A 636 -55.81 33.25 7.98
N LYS A 637 -56.45 33.22 6.81
CA LYS A 637 -56.88 34.46 6.13
C LYS A 637 -57.85 35.24 7.00
N GLU A 638 -57.73 36.57 7.01
CA GLU A 638 -58.63 37.47 7.75
C GLU A 638 -60.09 37.31 7.26
N SER A 639 -60.29 36.97 5.98
CA SER A 639 -61.62 36.72 5.38
C SER A 639 -62.41 35.58 6.00
N GLU A 640 -61.75 34.67 6.74
CA GLU A 640 -62.42 33.58 7.46
C GLU A 640 -63.09 34.05 8.75
N PHE A 641 -62.93 35.32 9.10
CA PHE A 641 -63.50 35.94 10.28
C PHE A 641 -64.46 37.06 9.85
N ALA A 642 -65.57 37.21 10.59
CA ALA A 642 -66.48 38.33 10.36
C ALA A 642 -65.76 39.66 10.60
N SER A 643 -66.09 40.69 9.81
CA SER A 643 -65.38 41.97 9.68
C SER A 643 -65.19 42.77 10.98
N SER A 644 -65.85 42.37 12.07
CA SER A 644 -65.81 43.01 13.40
C SER A 644 -65.39 42.07 14.54
N SER A 645 -65.06 40.80 14.28
CA SER A 645 -64.80 39.85 15.37
C SER A 645 -63.38 40.00 15.95
N ALA A 646 -63.29 40.36 17.23
CA ALA A 646 -62.03 40.36 18.00
C ALA A 646 -61.67 38.95 18.53
N ASP A 647 -61.95 37.90 17.74
CA ASP A 647 -61.80 36.52 18.19
C ASP A 647 -60.39 36.27 18.74
N SER A 648 -60.32 35.98 20.04
CA SER A 648 -59.06 35.73 20.75
C SER A 648 -58.67 34.26 20.71
N LYS A 649 -59.57 33.35 20.32
CA LYS A 649 -59.37 31.89 20.33
C LYS A 649 -60.07 31.23 19.14
N ILE A 650 -59.55 30.07 18.74
CA ILE A 650 -60.18 29.17 17.76
C ILE A 650 -60.28 27.76 18.34
N ARG A 651 -61.16 26.95 17.76
CA ARG A 651 -61.33 25.55 18.13
C ARG A 651 -60.28 24.70 17.44
N VAL A 652 -59.81 23.67 18.14
CA VAL A 652 -58.93 22.64 17.58
C VAL A 652 -59.65 21.30 17.66
N GLN A 653 -59.65 20.55 16.57
CA GLN A 653 -60.20 19.21 16.51
C GLN A 653 -59.15 18.23 15.97
N PHE A 654 -59.10 17.05 16.58
CA PHE A 654 -58.22 15.96 16.17
C PHE A 654 -59.08 14.82 15.64
N VAL A 655 -58.87 14.44 14.38
CA VAL A 655 -59.67 13.42 13.70
C VAL A 655 -58.82 12.25 13.22
N ASP A 656 -59.37 11.04 13.24
CA ASP A 656 -58.72 9.84 12.76
C ASP A 656 -58.75 9.75 11.22
N GLY A 657 -58.21 8.66 10.66
CA GLY A 657 -58.20 8.42 9.21
C GLY A 657 -59.59 8.29 8.58
N PHE A 658 -60.67 8.23 9.37
CA PHE A 658 -62.05 8.20 8.93
C PHE A 658 -62.80 9.51 9.24
N GLY A 659 -62.11 10.54 9.75
CA GLY A 659 -62.70 11.82 10.11
C GLY A 659 -63.43 11.83 11.46
N LYS A 660 -63.30 10.78 12.28
CA LYS A 660 -63.91 10.70 13.61
C LYS A 660 -63.01 11.37 14.65
N LEU A 661 -63.60 12.09 15.61
CA LEU A 661 -62.85 12.71 16.72
C LEU A 661 -62.10 11.66 17.55
N ILE A 662 -60.80 11.90 17.78
CA ILE A 662 -59.90 10.99 18.51
C ILE A 662 -59.89 11.27 20.01
N ASP A 663 -60.14 12.52 20.37
CA ASP A 663 -60.11 13.00 21.75
C ASP A 663 -61.39 13.82 21.93
N GLU A 664 -62.49 13.12 22.25
CA GLU A 664 -63.82 13.73 22.45
C GLU A 664 -63.77 14.79 23.58
N ASP A 665 -62.82 14.66 24.50
CA ASP A 665 -62.55 15.61 25.60
C ASP A 665 -61.66 16.81 25.18
N ALA A 666 -60.85 16.70 24.12
CA ALA A 666 -59.95 17.77 23.66
C ALA A 666 -60.58 18.75 22.66
N ALA A 667 -61.86 18.59 22.32
CA ALA A 667 -62.60 19.67 21.67
C ALA A 667 -62.62 20.88 22.62
N THR A 668 -61.79 21.89 22.34
CA THR A 668 -61.65 23.08 23.19
C THR A 668 -62.89 23.99 23.19
N ALA A 669 -63.92 23.69 22.39
CA ALA A 669 -65.26 24.21 22.58
C ALA A 669 -66.30 23.40 21.79
N ILE A 670 -67.10 22.63 22.49
CA ILE A 670 -68.53 22.54 22.20
C ILE A 670 -69.12 23.05 23.52
N ASP A 671 -69.68 24.25 23.54
CA ASP A 671 -71.13 24.36 23.42
C ASP A 671 -71.57 25.80 23.12
N GLU A 672 -70.93 26.55 22.22
CA GLU A 672 -71.60 27.81 21.80
C GLU A 672 -72.73 27.46 20.84
N VAL A 673 -73.97 27.53 21.32
CA VAL A 673 -75.12 27.66 20.42
C VAL A 673 -75.50 29.12 20.36
N THR A 674 -75.09 29.77 19.26
CA THR A 674 -75.43 31.16 18.97
C THR A 674 -76.73 31.20 18.15
N SER A 675 -77.75 31.85 18.69
CA SER A 675 -78.93 32.32 17.94
C SER A 675 -78.93 33.84 17.93
N GLU A 676 -79.67 34.48 17.02
CA GLU A 676 -79.77 35.95 17.02
C GLU A 676 -80.20 36.45 18.42
N ASN A 677 -79.30 37.20 19.07
CA ASN A 677 -79.47 37.86 20.38
C ASN A 677 -79.34 36.97 21.64
N PHE A 678 -78.99 35.68 21.51
CA PHE A 678 -78.79 34.77 22.65
C PHE A 678 -77.74 33.70 22.36
N SER A 679 -76.71 33.61 23.21
CA SER A 679 -75.77 32.49 23.22
C SER A 679 -75.67 31.85 24.61
N VAL A 680 -75.49 30.54 24.62
CA VAL A 680 -75.35 29.75 25.86
C VAL A 680 -74.29 28.69 25.66
N PHE A 681 -73.45 28.46 26.67
CA PHE A 681 -72.44 27.41 26.69
C PHE A 681 -72.18 26.87 28.11
N GLY A 682 -71.65 25.64 28.19
CA GLY A 682 -71.32 25.00 29.45
C GLY A 682 -69.90 25.34 29.93
N GLY A 683 -69.76 25.65 31.21
CA GLY A 683 -68.51 25.83 31.94
C GLY A 683 -68.25 24.69 32.93
N ASN A 684 -67.30 24.89 33.84
CA ASN A 684 -66.97 23.92 34.90
C ASN A 684 -67.88 24.18 36.12
N GLY A 685 -68.94 23.39 36.27
CA GLY A 685 -69.98 23.59 37.29
C GLY A 685 -70.90 24.81 37.05
N GLU A 686 -70.95 25.34 35.84
CA GLU A 686 -71.78 26.50 35.48
C GLU A 686 -72.25 26.47 34.03
N ILE A 687 -73.31 27.22 33.75
CA ILE A 687 -73.77 27.56 32.40
C ILE A 687 -73.52 29.05 32.21
N ILE A 688 -72.86 29.43 31.12
CA ILE A 688 -72.62 30.83 30.77
C ILE A 688 -73.61 31.22 29.68
N VAL A 689 -74.30 32.34 29.91
CA VAL A 689 -75.31 32.90 29.00
C VAL A 689 -74.89 34.30 28.61
N ASN A 690 -74.93 34.62 27.31
CA ASN A 690 -74.79 35.97 26.82
C ASN A 690 -76.07 36.39 26.10
N THR A 691 -76.66 37.52 26.50
CA THR A 691 -77.93 38.03 25.98
C THR A 691 -77.84 39.53 25.73
N GLU A 692 -78.48 40.03 24.67
CA GLU A 692 -78.49 41.47 24.35
C GLU A 692 -79.46 42.27 25.24
N LYS A 693 -80.35 41.59 25.97
CA LYS A 693 -81.30 42.20 26.88
C LYS A 693 -81.52 41.31 28.10
N ALA A 694 -81.88 41.94 29.23
CA ALA A 694 -82.26 41.19 30.42
C ALA A 694 -83.41 40.21 30.11
N SER A 695 -83.23 38.95 30.49
CA SER A 695 -84.19 37.88 30.19
C SER A 695 -84.19 36.80 31.27
N ASN A 696 -85.25 36.00 31.32
CA ASN A 696 -85.29 34.82 32.18
C ASN A 696 -84.77 33.60 31.42
N VAL A 697 -83.82 32.89 32.03
CA VAL A 697 -83.23 31.67 31.49
C VAL A 697 -83.67 30.49 32.33
N SER A 698 -84.34 29.55 31.68
CA SER A 698 -84.76 28.28 32.28
C SER A 698 -83.81 27.16 31.85
N VAL A 699 -83.24 26.46 32.84
CA VAL A 699 -82.36 25.31 32.67
C VAL A 699 -83.13 24.05 32.99
N TYR A 700 -83.20 23.11 32.06
CA TYR A 700 -83.87 21.82 32.21
C TYR A 700 -82.87 20.67 32.11
N THR A 701 -83.17 19.51 32.70
CA THR A 701 -82.48 18.25 32.36
C THR A 701 -82.95 17.75 31.00
N THR A 702 -82.23 16.80 30.41
CA THR A 702 -82.68 16.10 29.20
C THR A 702 -84.00 15.35 29.33
N GLY A 703 -84.39 14.99 30.57
CA GLY A 703 -85.70 14.41 30.88
C GLY A 703 -86.82 15.46 30.99
N GLY A 704 -86.56 16.73 30.69
CA GLY A 704 -87.54 17.81 30.74
C GLY A 704 -87.81 18.38 32.14
N LYS A 705 -87.05 17.96 33.16
CA LYS A 705 -87.22 18.47 34.53
C LYS A 705 -86.53 19.83 34.66
N LEU A 706 -87.25 20.85 35.13
CA LEU A 706 -86.66 22.16 35.43
C LEU A 706 -85.63 22.02 36.58
N VAL A 707 -84.42 22.52 36.34
CA VAL A 707 -83.27 22.49 37.26
C VAL A 707 -83.12 23.82 37.96
N LYS A 708 -83.15 24.91 37.19
CA LYS A 708 -82.94 26.27 37.70
C LYS A 708 -83.59 27.29 36.77
N VAL A 709 -84.04 28.40 37.34
CA VAL A 709 -84.40 29.61 36.60
C VAL A 709 -83.49 30.72 37.11
N ALA A 710 -82.88 31.47 36.20
CA ALA A 710 -82.04 32.61 36.53
C ALA A 710 -82.47 33.83 35.73
N GLU A 711 -82.56 34.96 36.40
CA GLU A 711 -82.68 36.27 35.74
C GLU A 711 -81.27 36.70 35.33
N VAL A 712 -81.06 36.86 34.02
CA VAL A 712 -79.78 37.28 33.45
C VAL A 712 -79.89 38.71 32.95
N VAL A 713 -78.87 39.53 33.18
CA VAL A 713 -78.79 40.90 32.65
C VAL A 713 -78.23 40.91 31.23
N GLU A 714 -78.27 42.06 30.54
CA GLU A 714 -77.56 42.23 29.27
C GLU A 714 -76.05 41.93 29.44
N GLY A 715 -75.48 41.18 28.49
CA GLY A 715 -74.09 40.69 28.52
C GLY A 715 -73.94 39.28 29.08
N GLU A 716 -72.73 38.95 29.54
CA GLU A 716 -72.36 37.62 30.03
C GLU A 716 -72.81 37.40 31.48
N ASN A 717 -73.47 36.27 31.74
CA ASN A 717 -73.99 35.86 33.04
C ASN A 717 -73.62 34.39 33.31
N SER A 718 -73.39 34.04 34.57
CA SER A 718 -73.13 32.65 35.00
C SER A 718 -74.27 32.09 35.83
N ILE A 719 -74.66 30.85 35.52
CA ILE A 719 -75.69 30.07 36.20
C ILE A 719 -75.05 28.79 36.74
N ALA A 720 -74.70 28.77 38.03
CA ALA A 720 -74.14 27.58 38.68
C ALA A 720 -75.10 26.39 38.67
N VAL A 721 -74.63 25.23 38.19
CA VAL A 721 -75.33 23.93 38.15
C VAL A 721 -74.31 22.79 38.27
N ALA A 722 -74.75 21.59 38.66
CA ALA A 722 -73.85 20.44 38.73
C ALA A 722 -73.36 20.01 37.33
N PRO A 723 -72.26 19.23 37.22
CA PRO A 723 -71.89 18.58 35.98
C PRO A 723 -73.02 17.73 35.42
N GLY A 724 -73.31 17.87 34.13
CA GLY A 724 -74.44 17.18 33.50
C GLY A 724 -74.88 17.79 32.18
N LEU A 725 -75.88 17.16 31.56
CA LEU A 725 -76.44 17.59 30.28
C LEU A 725 -77.79 18.30 30.49
N TYR A 726 -77.88 19.52 29.98
CA TYR A 726 -78.99 20.44 30.17
C TYR A 726 -79.60 20.94 28.86
N ILE A 727 -80.85 21.40 28.93
CA ILE A 727 -81.54 22.16 27.89
C ILE A 727 -81.78 23.57 28.42
N VAL A 728 -81.28 24.59 27.73
CA VAL A 728 -81.37 26.01 28.11
C VAL A 728 -81.96 26.78 26.94
N ASN A 729 -83.18 27.30 27.07
CA ASN A 729 -83.90 27.97 25.98
C ASN A 729 -83.84 27.19 24.65
N ASN A 730 -84.19 25.89 24.70
CA ASN A 730 -84.13 24.93 23.58
C ASN A 730 -82.72 24.57 23.06
N HIS A 731 -81.66 25.02 23.72
CA HIS A 731 -80.29 24.66 23.37
C HIS A 731 -79.74 23.59 24.30
N LYS A 732 -79.08 22.58 23.72
CA LYS A 732 -78.41 21.53 24.47
C LYS A 732 -77.06 22.06 24.98
N VAL A 733 -76.78 21.92 26.27
CA VAL A 733 -75.58 22.45 26.94
C VAL A 733 -75.01 21.38 27.87
N ILE A 734 -73.71 21.11 27.79
CA ILE A 734 -72.99 20.17 28.65
C ILE A 734 -72.16 20.95 29.67
N VAL A 735 -72.47 20.78 30.94
CA VAL A 735 -71.71 21.36 32.05
C VAL A 735 -70.73 20.32 32.57
N ARG A 736 -69.46 20.72 32.72
CA ARG A 736 -68.36 19.85 33.13
C ARG A 736 -68.18 19.80 34.63
#